data_AF-A0A094CI97-F1
#
_entry.id   AF-A0A094CI97-F1
#
_cell.length_a   1.000
_cell.length_b   1.000
_cell.length_c   1.000
_cell.angle_alpha   90.00
_cell.angle_beta   90.00
_cell.angle_gamma   90.00
#
_symmetry.space_group_name_H-M   'P 1'
#
loop_
_entity.id
_entity.type
_entity.pdbx_description
1 polymer ?
#
loop_
_entity_poly.entity_id
_entity_poly.type
_entity_poly.pdbx_seq_one_letter_code
_entity_poly.pdbx_strand_id
1 'polypeptide(L)'
;MSASGVDKEPLGADLSNWQTLPFSRWAFHNVQKLIPSAPIEERADFPLERLPEALSFDKFKIQLPNGSSLNMQGFLSATNTDGLIILFNGRIAYEFYDNGNAENTPHILMSASKALVGLLVGVLEKKCLDVGALVSTYVPEVAHTAFEKATVRDLLDMQVGIHLDDHEEQVYRVATNWVPPTADEAPTGLHNFFENMKAPYSAHDGSFNYISANTDLLGWVIERATGESLPSVLSEMLWKPLGAEDRAFITVDRAKSPHPSGGMCVALRDFARVGQLVSENGYRGSSEVVPSSWINDIIEGGDCDSWNRGPWAPGFSRIYRQMRYRSGWYVVDDEPKCLFAMGVHGQNLFVDQANRLVVAKISSQEKRNDYRAIGLTHAAIAEIRRLLSVKYIFSLLCKMRLAKREAAIILQTIEHQGEDSIEKQPVSSATAEGTAEARTTTKTTILPPYVEKGTTRRASVQDEEETSWVMGYRNRFLLSLLHFAAYHEGGCAIISGCIYALSQSIQNDIDEKYAWMIQYPREYIDMAKTQAYDVCYSGCEFCESVKYAQRACARTAEVNVPGVVCDANKLRDAEDRYPAACLEAVAEVYKKDLFRKARRDYQAQFAVIILIVPAGLLGWAATYEILKRCFMGCPDSEE
;
A
#
# COMPACT_ATOMS: atom_id res chain seq x y z
N MET A 1 3.85 -0.83 -34.97
CA MET A 1 4.53 -1.95 -35.66
C MET A 1 3.74 -3.22 -35.36
N SER A 2 3.67 -4.12 -36.33
CA SER A 2 2.60 -5.11 -36.56
C SER A 2 2.24 -6.03 -35.38
N ALA A 3 0.93 -6.15 -35.15
CA ALA A 3 0.30 -7.27 -34.49
C ALA A 3 0.50 -8.55 -35.34
N SER A 4 1.55 -9.30 -35.04
CA SER A 4 1.79 -10.64 -35.59
C SER A 4 2.65 -11.44 -34.61
N GLY A 5 2.03 -11.86 -33.53
CA GLY A 5 2.61 -12.71 -32.49
C GLY A 5 1.53 -13.48 -31.75
N VAL A 6 0.58 -14.04 -32.49
CA VAL A 6 -0.45 -14.95 -31.97
C VAL A 6 0.23 -16.25 -31.53
N ASP A 7 -0.03 -16.65 -30.29
CA ASP A 7 0.00 -18.02 -29.77
C ASP A 7 1.13 -18.94 -30.25
N LYS A 8 2.34 -18.74 -29.74
CA LYS A 8 3.22 -19.88 -29.50
C LYS A 8 3.19 -20.17 -28.01
N GLU A 9 2.63 -21.32 -27.62
CA GLU A 9 2.85 -21.89 -26.27
C GLU A 9 4.35 -21.81 -25.95
N PRO A 10 4.80 -21.00 -24.98
CA PRO A 10 6.21 -20.93 -24.66
C PRO A 10 6.57 -22.06 -23.69
N LEU A 11 7.53 -22.90 -24.10
CA LEU A 11 8.48 -23.62 -23.25
C LEU A 11 7.95 -24.70 -22.27
N GLY A 12 6.73 -25.22 -22.42
CA GLY A 12 6.26 -26.29 -21.53
C GLY A 12 5.87 -25.79 -20.14
N ALA A 13 5.13 -24.67 -20.09
CA ALA A 13 4.44 -24.26 -18.88
C ALA A 13 3.47 -25.36 -18.43
N ASP A 14 3.57 -25.76 -17.18
CA ASP A 14 2.72 -26.77 -16.55
C ASP A 14 2.43 -26.40 -15.09
N LEU A 15 1.68 -27.24 -14.38
CA LEU A 15 1.29 -26.97 -13.00
C LEU A 15 2.49 -26.83 -12.03
N SER A 16 3.66 -27.36 -12.36
CA SER A 16 4.85 -27.28 -11.50
C SER A 16 5.61 -25.96 -11.63
N ASN A 17 5.48 -25.24 -12.75
CA ASN A 17 6.32 -24.10 -13.08
C ASN A 17 5.54 -22.82 -13.47
N TRP A 18 4.21 -22.88 -13.59
CA TRP A 18 3.41 -21.77 -14.15
C TRP A 18 3.51 -20.42 -13.42
N GLN A 19 3.97 -20.40 -12.16
CA GLN A 19 4.13 -19.16 -11.39
C GLN A 19 5.55 -18.56 -11.48
N THR A 20 6.51 -19.24 -12.12
CA THR A 20 7.90 -18.78 -12.22
C THR A 20 8.19 -18.20 -13.60
N LEU A 21 9.13 -17.25 -13.69
CA LEU A 21 9.61 -16.78 -14.98
C LEU A 21 10.45 -17.87 -15.67
N PRO A 22 10.40 -17.98 -17.02
CA PRO A 22 9.61 -17.15 -17.93
C PRO A 22 8.15 -17.61 -18.11
N PHE A 23 7.74 -18.74 -17.53
CA PHE A 23 6.44 -19.38 -17.76
C PHE A 23 5.24 -18.52 -17.34
N SER A 24 5.37 -17.79 -16.22
CA SER A 24 4.30 -16.96 -15.66
C SER A 24 3.82 -15.86 -16.60
N ARG A 25 4.68 -15.33 -17.48
CA ARG A 25 4.29 -14.34 -18.50
C ARG A 25 3.14 -14.84 -19.35
N TRP A 26 3.17 -16.11 -19.76
CA TRP A 26 2.10 -16.73 -20.54
C TRP A 26 0.99 -17.29 -19.65
N ALA A 27 1.36 -17.99 -18.59
CA ALA A 27 0.41 -18.72 -17.75
C ALA A 27 -0.62 -17.82 -17.08
N PHE A 28 -0.23 -16.61 -16.64
CA PHE A 28 -1.13 -15.72 -15.89
C PHE A 28 -2.32 -15.18 -16.68
N HIS A 29 -2.24 -15.21 -18.01
CA HIS A 29 -3.36 -14.89 -18.90
C HIS A 29 -3.88 -16.12 -19.68
N ASN A 30 -3.44 -17.33 -19.30
CA ASN A 30 -3.85 -18.62 -19.88
C ASN A 30 -4.19 -19.67 -18.79
N VAL A 31 -4.53 -19.25 -17.57
CA VAL A 31 -4.70 -20.12 -16.40
C VAL A 31 -5.63 -21.31 -16.66
N GLN A 32 -6.72 -21.10 -17.41
CA GLN A 32 -7.70 -22.14 -17.73
C GLN A 32 -7.14 -23.30 -18.56
N LYS A 33 -6.03 -23.09 -19.27
CA LYS A 33 -5.32 -24.15 -20.00
C LYS A 33 -4.51 -25.05 -19.07
N LEU A 34 -4.23 -24.60 -17.85
CA LEU A 34 -3.37 -25.26 -16.87
C LEU A 34 -4.15 -25.79 -15.65
N ILE A 35 -5.16 -25.04 -15.20
CA ILE A 35 -5.90 -25.27 -13.96
C ILE A 35 -7.39 -25.28 -14.28
N PRO A 36 -8.13 -26.33 -13.89
CA PRO A 36 -9.59 -26.35 -13.96
C PRO A 36 -10.19 -25.06 -13.39
N SER A 37 -11.15 -24.48 -14.08
CA SER A 37 -11.74 -23.20 -13.71
C SER A 37 -13.24 -23.19 -14.00
N ALA A 38 -14.00 -22.49 -13.16
CA ALA A 38 -15.42 -22.25 -13.35
C ALA A 38 -15.66 -20.84 -13.92
N PRO A 39 -16.61 -20.66 -14.85
CA PRO A 39 -16.95 -19.35 -15.39
C PRO A 39 -17.72 -18.50 -14.37
N ILE A 40 -17.52 -17.19 -14.46
CA ILE A 40 -18.30 -16.15 -13.80
C ILE A 40 -18.91 -15.33 -14.92
N GLU A 41 -20.21 -15.51 -15.13
CA GLU A 41 -20.94 -14.98 -16.27
C GLU A 41 -21.11 -13.46 -16.15
N GLU A 42 -20.89 -12.79 -17.27
CA GLU A 42 -20.97 -11.35 -17.45
C GLU A 42 -22.35 -10.91 -17.95
N ARG A 43 -22.56 -9.59 -17.92
CA ARG A 43 -23.63 -8.95 -18.66
C ARG A 43 -23.07 -7.65 -19.20
N ALA A 44 -22.57 -7.73 -20.42
CA ALA A 44 -22.08 -6.56 -21.14
C ALA A 44 -23.22 -5.54 -21.25
N ASP A 45 -23.00 -4.37 -20.67
CA ASP A 45 -23.95 -3.26 -20.68
C ASP A 45 -23.37 -2.12 -21.52
N PHE A 46 -22.34 -1.45 -21.00
CA PHE A 46 -21.66 -0.35 -21.69
C PHE A 46 -20.13 -0.45 -21.58
N PRO A 47 -19.39 -0.22 -22.68
CA PRO A 47 -17.94 -0.19 -22.66
C PRO A 47 -17.43 0.98 -21.82
N LEU A 48 -16.24 0.83 -21.21
CA LEU A 48 -15.61 1.95 -20.50
C LEU A 48 -15.24 3.06 -21.50
N GLU A 49 -15.86 4.22 -21.34
CA GLU A 49 -15.58 5.36 -22.22
C GLU A 49 -14.18 5.94 -21.94
N ARG A 50 -13.47 6.32 -23.00
CA ARG A 50 -12.25 7.12 -22.87
C ARG A 50 -12.58 8.56 -22.50
N LEU A 51 -11.60 9.25 -21.94
CA LEU A 51 -11.68 10.71 -21.86
C LEU A 51 -11.79 11.28 -23.29
N PRO A 52 -12.62 12.31 -23.51
CA PRO A 52 -12.75 12.96 -24.83
C PRO A 52 -11.42 13.49 -25.37
N GLU A 53 -10.49 13.78 -24.47
CA GLU A 53 -9.14 14.15 -24.81
C GLU A 53 -8.14 13.27 -24.06
N ALA A 54 -7.18 12.72 -24.80
CA ALA A 54 -6.10 11.93 -24.22
C ALA A 54 -5.21 12.80 -23.31
N LEU A 55 -5.01 12.34 -22.08
CA LEU A 55 -4.02 12.94 -21.19
C LEU A 55 -2.62 12.45 -21.57
N SER A 56 -1.66 13.37 -21.67
CA SER A 56 -0.25 13.00 -21.84
C SER A 56 0.37 12.68 -20.48
N PHE A 57 1.02 11.52 -20.42
CA PHE A 57 1.85 11.08 -19.30
C PHE A 57 3.36 11.27 -19.57
N ASP A 58 3.75 12.11 -20.54
CA ASP A 58 5.16 12.34 -20.90
C ASP A 58 5.98 12.94 -19.75
N LYS A 59 5.29 13.66 -18.85
CA LYS A 59 5.89 14.26 -17.65
C LYS A 59 5.92 13.33 -16.45
N PHE A 60 5.40 12.10 -16.59
CA PHE A 60 5.46 11.10 -15.54
C PHE A 60 6.92 10.79 -15.22
N LYS A 61 7.27 10.98 -13.96
CA LYS A 61 8.63 10.78 -13.49
C LYS A 61 8.66 10.29 -12.05
N ILE A 62 9.12 9.06 -11.84
CA ILE A 62 9.46 8.54 -10.52
C ILE A 62 10.93 8.84 -10.25
N GLN A 63 11.22 9.53 -9.15
CA GLN A 63 12.59 9.77 -8.70
C GLN A 63 13.09 8.60 -7.87
N LEU A 64 14.29 8.10 -8.20
CA LEU A 64 14.93 6.99 -7.49
C LEU A 64 15.93 7.50 -6.44
N PRO A 65 16.23 6.73 -5.38
CA PRO A 65 17.16 7.14 -4.33
C PRO A 65 18.58 7.47 -4.82
N ASN A 66 19.00 6.88 -5.94
CA ASN A 66 20.31 7.13 -6.56
C ASN A 66 20.34 8.41 -7.44
N GLY A 67 19.28 9.21 -7.42
CA GLY A 67 19.15 10.46 -8.20
C GLY A 67 18.75 10.26 -9.66
N SER A 68 18.67 9.02 -10.15
CA SER A 68 18.10 8.72 -11.47
C SER A 68 16.57 8.71 -11.42
N SER A 69 15.93 8.56 -12.58
CA SER A 69 14.48 8.59 -12.67
C SER A 69 13.91 7.63 -13.69
N LEU A 70 12.70 7.13 -13.45
CA LEU A 70 11.94 6.33 -14.40
C LEU A 70 10.79 7.15 -14.99
N ASN A 71 10.65 7.11 -16.32
CA ASN A 71 9.43 7.54 -17.00
C ASN A 71 8.39 6.41 -16.99
N MET A 72 7.22 6.62 -17.62
CA MET A 72 6.12 5.63 -17.64
C MET A 72 6.60 4.27 -18.18
N GLN A 73 7.27 4.26 -19.33
CA GLN A 73 7.79 3.02 -19.91
C GLN A 73 8.82 2.33 -19.00
N GLY A 74 9.75 3.10 -18.42
CA GLY A 74 10.73 2.58 -17.48
C GLY A 74 10.11 1.96 -16.24
N PHE A 75 9.03 2.56 -15.72
CA PHE A 75 8.24 2.00 -14.63
C PHE A 75 7.54 0.69 -15.03
N LEU A 76 6.86 0.67 -16.18
CA LEU A 76 6.16 -0.50 -16.69
C LEU A 76 7.11 -1.69 -16.86
N SER A 77 8.27 -1.45 -17.49
CA SER A 77 9.32 -2.46 -17.69
C SER A 77 9.99 -2.88 -16.37
N ALA A 78 10.30 -1.95 -15.46
CA ALA A 78 10.95 -2.26 -14.19
C ALA A 78 10.04 -3.04 -13.22
N THR A 79 8.74 -3.11 -13.49
CA THR A 79 7.75 -3.81 -12.66
C THR A 79 7.02 -4.93 -13.40
N ASN A 80 7.57 -5.41 -14.53
CA ASN A 80 7.05 -6.49 -15.38
C ASN A 80 5.53 -6.38 -15.62
N THR A 81 5.08 -5.19 -16.02
CA THR A 81 3.65 -4.90 -16.20
C THR A 81 3.12 -5.54 -17.48
N ASP A 82 2.02 -6.28 -17.37
CA ASP A 82 1.30 -6.86 -18.51
C ASP A 82 0.09 -6.02 -18.89
N GLY A 83 -0.43 -5.25 -17.92
CA GLY A 83 -1.54 -4.35 -18.12
C GLY A 83 -1.56 -3.22 -17.10
N LEU A 84 -1.85 -2.00 -17.56
CA LEU A 84 -2.12 -0.85 -16.70
C LEU A 84 -3.30 -0.08 -17.28
N ILE A 85 -4.29 0.25 -16.46
CA ILE A 85 -5.38 1.15 -16.82
C ILE A 85 -5.58 2.17 -15.71
N ILE A 86 -5.76 3.42 -16.11
CA ILE A 86 -6.04 4.55 -15.23
C ILE A 86 -7.41 5.08 -15.60
N LEU A 87 -8.37 4.96 -14.69
CA LEU A 87 -9.64 5.65 -14.80
C LEU A 87 -9.57 6.94 -14.01
N PHE A 88 -10.03 8.03 -14.63
CA PHE A 88 -10.22 9.29 -13.95
C PHE A 88 -11.63 9.80 -14.26
N ASN A 89 -12.40 10.14 -13.22
CA ASN A 89 -13.82 10.47 -13.34
C ASN A 89 -14.64 9.38 -14.06
N GLY A 90 -14.32 8.10 -13.82
CA GLY A 90 -15.03 6.98 -14.44
C GLY A 90 -14.75 6.78 -15.92
N ARG A 91 -13.73 7.46 -16.47
CA ARG A 91 -13.33 7.37 -17.89
C ARG A 91 -11.88 6.95 -18.01
N ILE A 92 -11.55 6.20 -19.06
CA ILE A 92 -10.18 5.75 -19.34
C ILE A 92 -9.31 6.97 -19.69
N ALA A 93 -8.32 7.23 -18.85
CA ALA A 93 -7.33 8.29 -19.03
C ALA A 93 -6.02 7.78 -19.64
N TYR A 94 -5.67 6.53 -19.35
CA TYR A 94 -4.52 5.83 -19.89
C TYR A 94 -4.78 4.32 -19.86
N GLU A 95 -4.25 3.61 -20.84
CA GLU A 95 -4.22 2.15 -20.85
C GLU A 95 -2.98 1.64 -21.59
N PHE A 96 -2.50 0.49 -21.15
CA PHE A 96 -1.32 -0.19 -21.67
C PHE A 96 -1.50 -1.71 -21.52
N TYR A 97 -1.03 -2.45 -22.53
CA TYR A 97 -1.09 -3.90 -22.61
C TYR A 97 0.23 -4.43 -23.20
N ASP A 98 0.78 -5.49 -22.64
CA ASP A 98 2.04 -6.13 -23.09
C ASP A 98 2.05 -7.63 -22.76
N ASN A 99 3.13 -8.33 -23.12
CA ASN A 99 3.40 -9.74 -22.80
C ASN A 99 2.28 -10.73 -23.18
N GLY A 100 1.48 -10.41 -24.21
CA GLY A 100 0.37 -11.26 -24.68
C GLY A 100 -0.98 -10.95 -24.03
N ASN A 101 -1.03 -10.01 -23.10
CA ASN A 101 -2.28 -9.49 -22.55
C ASN A 101 -2.96 -8.52 -23.53
N ALA A 102 -4.29 -8.49 -23.56
CA ALA A 102 -5.10 -7.60 -24.39
C ALA A 102 -6.37 -7.14 -23.64
N GLU A 103 -7.19 -6.32 -24.29
CA GLU A 103 -8.36 -5.67 -23.67
C GLU A 103 -9.32 -6.65 -22.99
N ASN A 104 -9.56 -7.79 -23.62
CA ASN A 104 -10.51 -8.83 -23.22
C ASN A 104 -9.84 -10.10 -22.66
N THR A 105 -8.54 -10.05 -22.35
CA THR A 105 -7.81 -11.22 -21.86
C THR A 105 -7.94 -11.33 -20.34
N PRO A 106 -8.52 -12.42 -19.79
CA PRO A 106 -8.55 -12.61 -18.35
C PRO A 106 -7.15 -12.84 -17.80
N HIS A 107 -6.76 -12.04 -16.81
CA HIS A 107 -5.49 -12.18 -16.10
C HIS A 107 -5.74 -12.56 -14.65
N ILE A 108 -4.95 -13.47 -14.10
CA ILE A 108 -5.06 -13.88 -12.70
C ILE A 108 -4.79 -12.70 -11.76
N LEU A 109 -5.66 -12.52 -10.78
CA LEU A 109 -5.59 -11.44 -9.81
C LEU A 109 -4.76 -11.80 -8.58
N MET A 110 -4.45 -13.09 -8.39
CA MET A 110 -3.85 -13.59 -7.16
C MET A 110 -4.67 -13.05 -5.97
N SER A 111 -4.01 -12.62 -4.89
CA SER A 111 -4.72 -12.12 -3.71
C SER A 111 -5.58 -10.88 -3.89
N ALA A 112 -5.50 -10.15 -5.01
CA ALA A 112 -6.46 -9.08 -5.26
C ALA A 112 -7.90 -9.62 -5.45
N SER A 113 -8.07 -10.93 -5.70
CA SER A 113 -9.37 -11.64 -5.66
C SER A 113 -10.13 -11.41 -4.35
N LYS A 114 -9.42 -11.33 -3.22
CA LYS A 114 -10.02 -11.18 -1.87
C LYS A 114 -10.88 -9.92 -1.75
N ALA A 115 -10.49 -8.86 -2.44
CA ALA A 115 -11.24 -7.60 -2.46
C ALA A 115 -12.62 -7.77 -3.11
N LEU A 116 -12.74 -8.59 -4.16
CA LEU A 116 -14.02 -8.89 -4.81
C LEU A 116 -14.90 -9.76 -3.91
N VAL A 117 -14.32 -10.74 -3.21
CA VAL A 117 -15.03 -11.57 -2.22
C VAL A 117 -15.56 -10.71 -1.08
N GLY A 118 -14.76 -9.76 -0.58
CA GLY A 118 -15.18 -8.82 0.46
C GLY A 118 -16.34 -7.92 0.03
N LEU A 119 -16.37 -7.47 -1.22
CA LEU A 119 -17.52 -6.75 -1.77
C LEU A 119 -18.76 -7.65 -1.86
N LEU A 120 -18.60 -8.89 -2.30
CA LEU A 120 -19.70 -9.85 -2.39
C LEU A 120 -20.31 -10.15 -1.02
N VAL A 121 -19.50 -10.32 0.02
CA VAL A 121 -20.03 -10.52 1.38
C VAL A 121 -20.86 -9.33 1.84
N GLY A 122 -20.48 -8.10 1.50
CA GLY A 122 -21.31 -6.92 1.78
C GLY A 122 -22.71 -6.97 1.13
N VAL A 123 -22.82 -7.54 -0.06
CA VAL A 123 -24.12 -7.79 -0.72
C VAL A 123 -24.91 -8.86 0.01
N LEU A 124 -24.24 -9.92 0.47
CA LEU A 124 -24.86 -11.05 1.17
C LEU A 124 -25.25 -10.73 2.62
N GLU A 125 -24.54 -9.81 3.28
CA GLU A 125 -24.84 -9.34 4.65
C GLU A 125 -26.23 -8.71 4.74
N LYS A 126 -26.67 -8.04 3.67
CA LYS A 126 -28.04 -7.48 3.57
C LYS A 126 -29.10 -8.53 3.23
N LYS A 127 -28.71 -9.78 2.96
CA LYS A 127 -29.61 -10.82 2.44
C LYS A 127 -29.68 -12.04 3.34
N CYS A 128 -28.59 -12.77 3.51
CA CYS A 128 -28.59 -14.12 4.07
C CYS A 128 -27.33 -14.50 4.85
N LEU A 129 -26.33 -13.63 4.93
CA LEU A 129 -25.10 -13.86 5.68
C LEU A 129 -25.04 -12.89 6.86
N ASP A 130 -24.50 -13.33 8.00
CA ASP A 130 -24.25 -12.52 9.19
C ASP A 130 -22.75 -12.59 9.50
N VAL A 131 -22.05 -11.46 9.33
CA VAL A 131 -20.60 -11.39 9.57
C VAL A 131 -20.24 -11.59 11.04
N GLY A 132 -21.17 -11.35 11.97
CA GLY A 132 -20.96 -11.58 13.40
C GLY A 132 -21.12 -13.04 13.83
N ALA A 133 -21.70 -13.89 12.98
CA ALA A 133 -21.90 -15.29 13.29
C ALA A 133 -20.58 -16.08 13.25
N LEU A 134 -20.52 -17.15 14.05
CA LEU A 134 -19.42 -18.11 14.01
C LEU A 134 -19.39 -18.81 12.64
N VAL A 135 -18.20 -19.06 12.12
CA VAL A 135 -17.98 -19.80 10.87
C VAL A 135 -18.64 -21.18 10.93
N SER A 136 -18.55 -21.84 12.08
CA SER A 136 -19.17 -23.16 12.34
C SER A 136 -20.70 -23.17 12.26
N THR A 137 -21.36 -22.01 12.27
CA THR A 137 -22.80 -21.88 12.00
C THR A 137 -23.14 -22.27 10.56
N TYR A 138 -22.25 -21.93 9.62
CA TYR A 138 -22.42 -22.20 8.19
C TYR A 138 -21.73 -23.49 7.75
N VAL A 139 -20.53 -23.72 8.29
CA VAL A 139 -19.66 -24.86 7.98
C VAL A 139 -19.41 -25.66 9.28
N PRO A 140 -20.36 -26.46 9.76
CA PRO A 140 -20.20 -27.24 10.99
C PRO A 140 -19.00 -28.20 10.95
N GLU A 141 -18.54 -28.57 9.75
CA GLU A 141 -17.40 -29.44 9.51
C GLU A 141 -16.06 -28.86 10.00
N VAL A 142 -15.96 -27.55 10.26
CA VAL A 142 -14.74 -26.94 10.81
C VAL A 142 -14.82 -26.65 12.32
N ALA A 143 -15.90 -27.06 12.99
CA ALA A 143 -16.12 -26.76 14.40
C ALA A 143 -15.07 -27.36 15.35
N HIS A 144 -14.32 -28.39 14.94
CA HIS A 144 -13.24 -29.01 15.72
C HIS A 144 -11.84 -28.50 15.36
N THR A 145 -11.75 -27.49 14.50
CA THR A 145 -10.49 -26.98 13.96
C THR A 145 -10.10 -25.65 14.63
N ALA A 146 -9.00 -25.05 14.19
CA ALA A 146 -8.59 -23.72 14.61
C ALA A 146 -9.64 -22.61 14.34
N PHE A 147 -10.68 -22.88 13.53
CA PHE A 147 -11.75 -21.94 13.23
C PHE A 147 -12.98 -22.06 14.15
N GLU A 148 -12.98 -22.94 15.16
CA GLU A 148 -14.13 -23.17 16.06
C GLU A 148 -14.80 -21.87 16.55
N LYS A 149 -13.96 -20.89 16.93
CA LYS A 149 -14.38 -19.62 17.52
C LYS A 149 -14.23 -18.43 16.58
N ALA A 150 -13.83 -18.65 15.33
CA ALA A 150 -13.74 -17.60 14.34
C ALA A 150 -15.14 -17.17 13.92
N THR A 151 -15.37 -15.87 13.84
CA THR A 151 -16.52 -15.29 13.17
C THR A 151 -16.24 -15.10 11.68
N VAL A 152 -17.28 -14.90 10.89
CA VAL A 152 -17.14 -14.54 9.47
C VAL A 152 -16.38 -13.22 9.31
N ARG A 153 -16.55 -12.28 10.24
CA ARG A 153 -15.80 -11.02 10.34
C ARG A 153 -14.31 -11.26 10.54
N ASP A 154 -13.92 -12.21 11.40
CA ASP A 154 -12.50 -12.55 11.62
C ASP A 154 -11.84 -13.07 10.35
N LEU A 155 -12.56 -13.86 9.53
CA LEU A 155 -12.07 -14.30 8.22
C LEU A 155 -11.86 -13.13 7.26
N LEU A 156 -12.84 -12.22 7.18
CA LEU A 156 -12.82 -11.05 6.30
C LEU A 156 -11.67 -10.09 6.60
N ASP A 157 -11.38 -9.89 7.88
CA ASP A 157 -10.44 -8.89 8.36
C ASP A 157 -9.05 -9.46 8.65
N MET A 158 -8.83 -10.74 8.33
CA MET A 158 -7.57 -11.45 8.57
C MET A 158 -7.19 -11.43 10.06
N GLN A 159 -8.17 -11.65 10.95
CA GLN A 159 -7.97 -11.60 12.41
C GLN A 159 -8.01 -12.99 13.07
N VAL A 160 -7.92 -14.04 12.26
CA VAL A 160 -7.81 -15.41 12.75
C VAL A 160 -6.36 -15.72 13.13
N GLY A 161 -6.17 -16.07 14.40
CA GLY A 161 -4.88 -16.44 14.98
C GLY A 161 -4.37 -17.83 14.55
N ILE A 162 -4.21 -18.06 13.25
CA ILE A 162 -3.68 -19.32 12.69
C ILE A 162 -2.31 -19.07 12.04
N HIS A 163 -1.40 -20.01 12.18
CA HIS A 163 -0.13 -20.02 11.46
C HIS A 163 0.03 -21.34 10.71
N LEU A 164 0.24 -21.26 9.38
CA LEU A 164 0.65 -22.43 8.59
C LEU A 164 2.16 -22.45 8.57
N ASP A 165 2.77 -23.55 9.00
CA ASP A 165 4.18 -23.79 8.74
C ASP A 165 4.42 -24.17 7.26
N ASP A 166 5.67 -24.40 6.87
CA ASP A 166 6.04 -24.74 5.49
C ASP A 166 5.33 -26.01 4.98
N HIS A 167 5.11 -27.00 5.86
CA HIS A 167 4.41 -28.22 5.49
C HIS A 167 2.92 -27.94 5.27
N GLU A 168 2.29 -27.20 6.16
CA GLU A 168 0.88 -26.86 6.05
C GLU A 168 0.58 -25.90 4.89
N GLU A 169 1.48 -24.94 4.61
CA GLU A 169 1.38 -24.10 3.41
C GLU A 169 1.50 -24.96 2.14
N GLN A 170 2.38 -25.97 2.13
CA GLN A 170 2.48 -26.89 1.00
C GLN A 170 1.20 -27.72 0.83
N VAL A 171 0.67 -28.32 1.90
CA VAL A 171 -0.59 -29.09 1.86
C VAL A 171 -1.75 -28.20 1.38
N TYR A 172 -1.85 -26.97 1.88
CA TYR A 172 -2.84 -26.00 1.44
C TYR A 172 -2.71 -25.71 -0.06
N ARG A 173 -1.49 -25.43 -0.57
CA ARG A 173 -1.24 -25.15 -2.00
C ARG A 173 -1.58 -26.35 -2.89
N VAL A 174 -1.31 -27.58 -2.44
CA VAL A 174 -1.71 -28.79 -3.14
C VAL A 174 -3.24 -28.91 -3.19
N ALA A 175 -3.91 -28.60 -2.08
CA ALA A 175 -5.37 -28.62 -1.97
C ALA A 175 -6.05 -27.58 -2.88
N THR A 176 -5.41 -26.43 -3.16
CA THR A 176 -5.93 -25.46 -4.14
C THR A 176 -5.78 -25.92 -5.60
N ASN A 177 -5.10 -27.04 -5.84
CA ASN A 177 -4.71 -27.53 -7.16
C ASN A 177 -3.85 -26.54 -7.96
N TRP A 178 -3.03 -25.73 -7.27
CA TRP A 178 -2.08 -24.80 -7.92
C TRP A 178 -0.66 -25.33 -7.98
N VAL A 179 -0.37 -26.41 -7.25
CA VAL A 179 0.88 -27.16 -7.34
C VAL A 179 0.59 -28.66 -7.44
N PRO A 180 1.48 -29.42 -8.09
CA PRO A 180 1.41 -30.87 -8.06
C PRO A 180 1.60 -31.38 -6.62
N PRO A 181 0.92 -32.47 -6.23
CA PRO A 181 1.24 -33.17 -4.99
C PRO A 181 2.65 -33.76 -5.06
N THR A 182 3.34 -33.85 -3.93
CA THR A 182 4.56 -34.66 -3.81
C THR A 182 4.20 -36.16 -3.78
N ALA A 183 5.20 -37.04 -3.92
CA ALA A 183 4.98 -38.49 -4.01
C ALA A 183 4.26 -39.09 -2.78
N ASP A 184 4.41 -38.45 -1.62
CA ASP A 184 3.87 -38.90 -0.34
C ASP A 184 2.56 -38.19 0.05
N GLU A 185 2.07 -37.25 -0.77
CA GLU A 185 0.85 -36.48 -0.51
C GLU A 185 -0.36 -37.05 -1.27
N ALA A 186 -1.47 -37.24 -0.56
CA ALA A 186 -2.74 -37.51 -1.21
C ALA A 186 -3.22 -36.24 -1.94
N PRO A 187 -3.67 -36.32 -3.20
CA PRO A 187 -4.26 -35.18 -3.89
C PRO A 187 -5.65 -34.89 -3.31
N THR A 188 -5.70 -33.99 -2.33
CA THR A 188 -6.95 -33.56 -1.67
C THR A 188 -7.46 -32.25 -2.30
N GLY A 189 -8.60 -31.78 -1.79
CA GLY A 189 -9.22 -30.49 -2.13
C GLY A 189 -9.35 -29.58 -0.91
N LEU A 190 -9.77 -28.33 -1.14
CA LEU A 190 -9.89 -27.28 -0.13
C LEU A 190 -10.78 -27.67 1.06
N HIS A 191 -11.95 -28.27 0.81
CA HIS A 191 -12.83 -28.68 1.91
C HIS A 191 -12.17 -29.73 2.82
N ASN A 192 -11.49 -30.71 2.21
CA ASN A 192 -10.76 -31.72 2.94
C ASN A 192 -9.58 -31.14 3.73
N PHE A 193 -8.87 -30.15 3.17
CA PHE A 193 -7.85 -29.40 3.89
C PHE A 193 -8.42 -28.75 5.15
N PHE A 194 -9.55 -28.04 5.04
CA PHE A 194 -10.17 -27.38 6.18
C PHE A 194 -10.69 -28.36 7.24
N GLU A 195 -11.38 -29.43 6.84
CA GLU A 195 -11.88 -30.46 7.75
C GLU A 195 -10.77 -31.14 8.57
N ASN A 196 -9.57 -31.27 8.00
CA ASN A 196 -8.46 -32.02 8.59
C ASN A 196 -7.31 -31.12 9.07
N MET A 197 -7.50 -29.80 9.06
CA MET A 197 -6.49 -28.84 9.43
C MET A 197 -6.09 -29.01 10.90
N LYS A 198 -4.78 -29.12 11.15
CA LYS A 198 -4.19 -29.30 12.50
C LYS A 198 -3.25 -28.17 12.89
N ALA A 199 -3.33 -27.05 12.18
CA ALA A 199 -2.44 -25.93 12.37
C ALA A 199 -2.43 -25.43 13.82
N PRO A 200 -1.25 -25.10 14.34
CA PRO A 200 -1.16 -24.35 15.58
C PRO A 200 -1.98 -23.06 15.47
N TYR A 201 -2.76 -22.78 16.52
CA TYR A 201 -3.55 -21.57 16.59
C TYR A 201 -3.50 -20.94 17.97
N SER A 202 -3.66 -19.63 17.99
CA SER A 202 -3.83 -18.79 19.18
C SER A 202 -5.26 -18.30 19.28
N ALA A 203 -5.56 -17.59 20.37
CA ALA A 203 -6.79 -16.81 20.43
C ALA A 203 -6.88 -15.85 19.23
N HIS A 204 -8.08 -15.67 18.70
CA HIS A 204 -8.38 -14.65 17.69
C HIS A 204 -8.47 -13.30 18.42
N ASP A 205 -7.31 -12.72 18.69
CA ASP A 205 -7.16 -11.51 19.54
C ASP A 205 -7.39 -10.20 18.78
N GLY A 206 -7.91 -10.29 17.55
CA GLY A 206 -8.14 -9.16 16.67
C GLY A 206 -6.88 -8.64 15.99
N SER A 207 -5.70 -9.25 16.16
CA SER A 207 -4.48 -8.83 15.46
C SER A 207 -4.53 -9.23 13.98
N PHE A 208 -4.08 -8.34 13.09
CA PHE A 208 -4.01 -8.64 11.66
C PHE A 208 -2.95 -9.71 11.40
N ASN A 209 -3.36 -10.79 10.75
CA ASN A 209 -2.53 -11.93 10.37
C ASN A 209 -2.95 -12.44 8.99
N TYR A 210 -2.16 -12.10 7.98
CA TYR A 210 -2.49 -12.39 6.60
C TYR A 210 -2.37 -13.90 6.29
N ILE A 211 -3.50 -14.55 6.02
CA ILE A 211 -3.54 -15.97 5.65
C ILE A 211 -4.64 -16.23 4.60
N SER A 212 -4.24 -16.74 3.43
CA SER A 212 -5.17 -16.93 2.30
C SER A 212 -6.29 -17.93 2.60
N ALA A 213 -6.03 -18.92 3.47
CA ALA A 213 -7.00 -19.92 3.90
C ALA A 213 -8.28 -19.28 4.51
N ASN A 214 -8.19 -18.10 5.13
CA ASN A 214 -9.37 -17.40 5.64
C ASN A 214 -10.38 -17.09 4.53
N THR A 215 -9.90 -16.61 3.38
CA THR A 215 -10.79 -16.25 2.26
C THR A 215 -11.33 -17.48 1.53
N ASP A 216 -10.58 -18.58 1.50
CA ASP A 216 -11.09 -19.83 0.90
C ASP A 216 -12.17 -20.48 1.76
N LEU A 217 -12.01 -20.46 3.08
CA LEU A 217 -13.07 -20.88 4.01
C LEU A 217 -14.30 -19.96 3.91
N LEU A 218 -14.07 -18.65 3.74
CA LEU A 218 -15.15 -17.69 3.48
C LEU A 218 -15.91 -18.01 2.18
N GLY A 219 -15.23 -18.53 1.14
CA GLY A 219 -15.88 -19.08 -0.05
C GLY A 219 -16.87 -20.18 0.28
N TRP A 220 -16.46 -21.15 1.10
CA TRP A 220 -17.34 -22.24 1.54
C TRP A 220 -18.51 -21.73 2.39
N VAL A 221 -18.28 -20.75 3.28
CA VAL A 221 -19.33 -20.06 4.03
C VAL A 221 -20.37 -19.44 3.09
N ILE A 222 -19.95 -18.76 2.02
CA ILE A 222 -20.85 -18.16 1.03
C ILE A 222 -21.70 -19.23 0.35
N GLU A 223 -21.10 -20.35 -0.05
CA GLU A 223 -21.84 -21.46 -0.67
C GLU A 223 -22.88 -22.05 0.28
N ARG A 224 -22.54 -22.19 1.56
CA ARG A 224 -23.46 -22.70 2.60
C ARG A 224 -24.58 -21.72 2.94
N ALA A 225 -24.27 -20.43 3.01
CA ALA A 225 -25.26 -19.39 3.32
C ALA A 225 -26.27 -19.18 2.18
N THR A 226 -25.84 -19.35 0.92
CA THR A 226 -26.68 -19.14 -0.26
C THR A 226 -27.33 -20.41 -0.78
N GLY A 227 -26.72 -21.58 -0.57
CA GLY A 227 -27.11 -22.83 -1.21
C GLY A 227 -26.70 -22.92 -2.69
N GLU A 228 -25.91 -21.97 -3.18
CA GLU A 228 -25.43 -21.89 -4.57
C GLU A 228 -23.90 -21.98 -4.63
N SER A 229 -23.35 -22.29 -5.80
CA SER A 229 -21.89 -22.29 -5.99
C SER A 229 -21.35 -20.85 -6.00
N LEU A 230 -20.14 -20.64 -5.46
CA LEU A 230 -19.55 -19.30 -5.41
C LEU A 230 -19.43 -18.60 -6.79
N PRO A 231 -19.09 -19.30 -7.90
CA PRO A 231 -19.09 -18.67 -9.23
C PRO A 231 -20.48 -18.18 -9.67
N SER A 232 -21.55 -18.91 -9.34
CA SER A 232 -22.94 -18.49 -9.60
C SER A 232 -23.27 -17.22 -8.83
N VAL A 233 -22.98 -17.22 -7.53
CA VAL A 233 -23.23 -16.08 -6.65
C VAL A 233 -22.42 -14.85 -7.09
N LEU A 234 -21.15 -15.01 -7.44
CA LEU A 234 -20.31 -13.95 -8.02
C LEU A 234 -20.92 -13.40 -9.32
N SER A 235 -21.40 -14.28 -10.21
CA SER A 235 -22.02 -13.89 -11.48
C SER A 235 -23.25 -13.02 -11.25
N GLU A 236 -24.21 -13.53 -10.48
CA GLU A 236 -25.53 -12.90 -10.34
C GLU A 236 -25.53 -11.69 -9.41
N MET A 237 -24.74 -11.72 -8.34
CA MET A 237 -24.81 -10.70 -7.29
C MET A 237 -23.75 -9.61 -7.40
N LEU A 238 -22.67 -9.82 -8.16
CA LEU A 238 -21.60 -8.84 -8.31
C LEU A 238 -21.25 -8.56 -9.78
N TRP A 239 -20.91 -9.58 -10.58
CA TRP A 239 -20.32 -9.40 -11.91
C TRP A 239 -21.32 -8.87 -12.96
N LYS A 240 -22.53 -9.43 -13.05
CA LYS A 240 -23.59 -8.91 -13.93
C LYS A 240 -24.13 -7.55 -13.48
N PRO A 241 -24.37 -7.30 -12.17
CA PRO A 241 -24.76 -5.97 -11.69
C PRO A 241 -23.67 -4.89 -11.90
N LEU A 242 -22.39 -5.27 -11.84
CA LEU A 242 -21.27 -4.37 -12.16
C LEU A 242 -21.30 -3.89 -13.62
N GLY A 243 -21.92 -4.68 -14.51
CA GLY A 243 -21.91 -4.44 -15.96
C GLY A 243 -20.54 -4.75 -16.57
N ALA A 244 -19.94 -5.87 -16.15
CA ALA A 244 -18.68 -6.36 -16.70
C ALA A 244 -18.81 -6.64 -18.21
N GLU A 245 -17.76 -6.29 -18.96
CA GLU A 245 -17.68 -6.52 -20.41
C GLU A 245 -17.36 -7.96 -20.76
N ASP A 246 -16.46 -8.56 -19.99
CA ASP A 246 -15.90 -9.87 -20.27
C ASP A 246 -16.25 -10.89 -19.19
N ARG A 247 -16.34 -12.14 -19.62
CA ARG A 247 -16.44 -13.27 -18.73
C ARG A 247 -15.23 -13.33 -17.80
N ALA A 248 -15.48 -13.49 -16.50
CA ALA A 248 -14.46 -13.80 -15.52
C ALA A 248 -14.42 -15.31 -15.24
N PHE A 249 -13.38 -15.74 -14.54
CA PHE A 249 -13.21 -17.14 -14.17
C PHE A 249 -12.62 -17.24 -12.78
N ILE A 250 -12.86 -18.37 -12.12
CA ILE A 250 -12.23 -18.70 -10.84
C ILE A 250 -11.66 -20.11 -10.91
N THR A 251 -10.39 -20.29 -10.57
CA THR A 251 -9.79 -21.63 -10.52
C THR A 251 -10.49 -22.48 -9.47
N VAL A 252 -10.63 -23.77 -9.74
CA VAL A 252 -11.22 -24.75 -8.82
C VAL A 252 -10.22 -25.85 -8.50
N ASP A 253 -10.37 -26.44 -7.33
CA ASP A 253 -9.59 -27.60 -6.93
C ASP A 253 -10.02 -28.88 -7.68
N ARG A 254 -9.43 -30.02 -7.29
CA ARG A 254 -9.74 -31.34 -7.88
C ARG A 254 -11.17 -31.82 -7.58
N ALA A 255 -11.78 -31.34 -6.50
CA ALA A 255 -13.16 -31.60 -6.12
C ALA A 255 -14.14 -30.55 -6.67
N LYS A 256 -13.64 -29.59 -7.47
CA LYS A 256 -14.37 -28.44 -8.04
C LYS A 256 -14.76 -27.35 -7.03
N SER A 257 -14.17 -27.33 -5.84
CA SER A 257 -14.32 -26.21 -4.90
C SER A 257 -13.56 -24.99 -5.43
N PRO A 258 -14.20 -23.80 -5.48
CA PRO A 258 -13.56 -22.56 -5.94
C PRO A 258 -12.42 -22.09 -5.03
N HIS A 259 -11.42 -21.41 -5.61
CA HIS A 259 -10.28 -20.82 -4.89
C HIS A 259 -10.36 -19.28 -4.84
N PRO A 260 -11.24 -18.69 -4.00
CA PRO A 260 -11.51 -17.26 -3.99
C PRO A 260 -10.39 -16.39 -3.40
N SER A 261 -9.46 -16.97 -2.64
CA SER A 261 -8.34 -16.21 -2.09
C SER A 261 -7.35 -15.75 -3.15
N GLY A 262 -7.32 -16.38 -4.33
CA GLY A 262 -6.29 -16.15 -5.35
C GLY A 262 -6.72 -16.33 -6.80
N GLY A 263 -7.75 -17.14 -7.06
CA GLY A 263 -7.99 -17.73 -8.38
C GLY A 263 -8.88 -16.97 -9.33
N MET A 264 -9.31 -15.75 -9.01
CA MET A 264 -10.08 -14.97 -9.97
C MET A 264 -9.19 -14.51 -11.12
N CYS A 265 -9.65 -14.74 -12.34
CA CYS A 265 -9.06 -14.26 -13.58
C CYS A 265 -10.07 -13.34 -14.27
N VAL A 266 -9.68 -12.09 -14.51
CA VAL A 266 -10.58 -11.05 -15.05
C VAL A 266 -9.86 -10.19 -16.08
N ALA A 267 -10.60 -9.60 -17.01
CA ALA A 267 -10.04 -8.60 -17.92
C ALA A 267 -9.67 -7.32 -17.16
N LEU A 268 -8.61 -6.62 -17.62
CA LEU A 268 -8.08 -5.43 -16.95
C LEU A 268 -9.14 -4.31 -16.80
N ARG A 269 -9.99 -4.13 -17.81
CA ARG A 269 -11.07 -3.12 -17.79
C ARG A 269 -12.11 -3.44 -16.71
N ASP A 270 -12.49 -4.71 -16.56
CA ASP A 270 -13.44 -5.12 -15.53
C ASP A 270 -12.83 -5.08 -14.12
N PHE A 271 -11.53 -5.34 -13.98
CA PHE A 271 -10.85 -5.09 -12.71
C PHE A 271 -10.89 -3.59 -12.34
N ALA A 272 -10.74 -2.70 -13.31
CA ALA A 272 -10.92 -1.28 -13.10
C ALA A 272 -12.37 -0.88 -12.80
N ARG A 273 -13.37 -1.57 -13.38
CA ARG A 273 -14.78 -1.38 -13.01
C ARG A 273 -15.04 -1.71 -11.54
N VAL A 274 -14.43 -2.76 -11.00
CA VAL A 274 -14.51 -3.08 -9.56
C VAL A 274 -14.03 -1.88 -8.73
N GLY A 275 -12.90 -1.28 -9.12
CA GLY A 275 -12.40 -0.07 -8.45
C GLY A 275 -13.32 1.14 -8.66
N GLN A 276 -13.93 1.28 -9.84
CA GLN A 276 -14.92 2.34 -10.10
C GLN A 276 -16.15 2.18 -9.22
N LEU A 277 -16.64 0.95 -9.03
CA LEU A 277 -17.77 0.65 -8.15
C LEU A 277 -17.48 1.12 -6.72
N VAL A 278 -16.29 0.83 -6.20
CA VAL A 278 -15.86 1.33 -4.88
C VAL A 278 -15.70 2.85 -4.91
N SER A 279 -15.14 3.43 -5.98
CA SER A 279 -15.00 4.89 -6.13
C SER A 279 -16.36 5.60 -6.17
N GLU A 280 -17.42 4.94 -6.62
CA GLU A 280 -18.79 5.43 -6.74
C GLU A 280 -19.66 4.95 -5.56
N ASN A 281 -19.03 4.62 -4.43
CA ASN A 281 -19.68 4.25 -3.18
C ASN A 281 -20.65 3.06 -3.30
N GLY A 282 -20.32 2.10 -4.15
CA GLY A 282 -21.10 0.88 -4.37
C GLY A 282 -22.19 1.00 -5.43
N TYR A 283 -22.29 2.17 -6.09
CA TYR A 283 -23.27 2.41 -7.15
C TYR A 283 -22.71 2.16 -8.54
N ARG A 284 -23.56 1.63 -9.41
CA ARG A 284 -23.38 1.65 -10.85
C ARG A 284 -24.58 2.38 -11.46
N GLY A 285 -24.37 3.63 -11.87
CA GLY A 285 -25.46 4.51 -12.28
C GLY A 285 -26.45 4.71 -11.11
N SER A 286 -27.72 4.36 -11.30
CA SER A 286 -28.74 4.42 -10.26
C SER A 286 -28.87 3.14 -9.43
N SER A 287 -28.15 2.07 -9.77
CA SER A 287 -28.24 0.78 -9.08
C SER A 287 -27.22 0.70 -7.95
N GLU A 288 -27.66 0.48 -6.72
CA GLU A 288 -26.78 0.12 -5.61
C GLU A 288 -26.41 -1.37 -5.75
N VAL A 289 -25.19 -1.65 -6.21
CA VAL A 289 -24.70 -3.03 -6.39
C VAL A 289 -24.15 -3.56 -5.07
N VAL A 290 -23.29 -2.77 -4.43
CA VAL A 290 -22.77 -3.03 -3.09
C VAL A 290 -23.34 -1.96 -2.17
N PRO A 291 -23.90 -2.31 -1.00
CA PRO A 291 -24.44 -1.33 -0.08
C PRO A 291 -23.41 -0.24 0.25
N SER A 292 -23.76 1.02 0.08
CA SER A 292 -22.90 2.16 0.42
C SER A 292 -22.44 2.14 1.88
N SER A 293 -23.27 1.62 2.80
CA SER A 293 -22.87 1.41 4.19
C SER A 293 -21.71 0.44 4.34
N TRP A 294 -21.61 -0.57 3.46
CA TRP A 294 -20.51 -1.53 3.44
C TRP A 294 -19.23 -0.93 2.86
N ILE A 295 -19.34 -0.10 1.81
CA ILE A 295 -18.18 0.64 1.29
C ILE A 295 -17.63 1.58 2.36
N ASN A 296 -18.49 2.30 3.08
CA ASN A 296 -18.07 3.13 4.21
C ASN A 296 -17.44 2.31 5.34
N ASP A 297 -17.96 1.10 5.63
CA ASP A 297 -17.34 0.19 6.60
C ASP A 297 -15.95 -0.25 6.16
N ILE A 298 -15.74 -0.57 4.88
CA ILE A 298 -14.41 -0.88 4.35
C ILE A 298 -13.43 0.28 4.60
N ILE A 299 -13.86 1.52 4.38
CA ILE A 299 -13.01 2.71 4.50
C ILE A 299 -12.69 3.03 5.97
N GLU A 300 -13.70 3.01 6.84
CA GLU A 300 -13.59 3.59 8.18
C GLU A 300 -13.60 2.54 9.31
N GLY A 301 -14.04 1.32 9.05
CA GLY A 301 -14.31 0.29 10.05
C GLY A 301 -13.13 -0.60 10.43
N GLY A 302 -12.01 -0.53 9.69
CA GLY A 302 -10.77 -1.23 10.05
C GLY A 302 -10.07 -0.62 11.28
N ASP A 303 -9.32 -1.43 12.02
CA ASP A 303 -8.55 -0.98 13.19
C ASP A 303 -7.06 -0.81 12.85
N CYS A 304 -6.52 0.38 13.11
CA CYS A 304 -5.08 0.67 12.92
C CYS A 304 -4.22 -0.16 13.88
N ASP A 305 -4.68 -0.38 15.11
CA ASP A 305 -3.89 -1.11 16.11
C ASP A 305 -3.81 -2.60 15.75
N SER A 306 -4.91 -3.18 15.28
CA SER A 306 -4.94 -4.51 14.65
C SER A 306 -3.88 -4.64 13.55
N TRP A 307 -3.82 -3.69 12.60
CA TRP A 307 -2.82 -3.67 11.54
C TRP A 307 -1.40 -3.55 12.09
N ASN A 308 -1.16 -2.63 13.04
CA ASN A 308 0.15 -2.34 13.61
C ASN A 308 0.74 -3.53 14.40
N ARG A 309 -0.11 -4.39 14.98
CA ARG A 309 0.32 -5.65 15.60
C ARG A 309 0.66 -6.74 14.59
N GLY A 310 0.29 -6.56 13.33
CA GLY A 310 0.46 -7.54 12.27
C GLY A 310 1.86 -7.56 11.63
N PRO A 311 2.25 -8.67 11.00
CA PRO A 311 3.61 -8.89 10.51
C PRO A 311 3.98 -8.02 9.31
N TRP A 312 3.02 -7.41 8.63
CA TRP A 312 3.25 -6.60 7.42
C TRP A 312 3.44 -5.11 7.71
N ALA A 313 3.05 -4.63 8.90
CA ALA A 313 3.14 -3.22 9.26
C ALA A 313 4.56 -2.64 9.10
N PRO A 314 5.66 -3.32 9.50
CA PRO A 314 7.02 -2.78 9.33
C PRO A 314 7.43 -2.57 7.86
N GLY A 315 6.90 -3.38 6.93
CA GLY A 315 7.20 -3.25 5.51
C GLY A 315 6.54 -2.03 4.88
N PHE A 316 5.30 -1.74 5.30
CA PHE A 316 4.51 -0.63 4.76
C PHE A 316 4.73 0.71 5.47
N SER A 317 5.26 0.72 6.71
CA SER A 317 5.57 1.95 7.46
C SER A 317 6.57 2.88 6.76
N ARG A 318 7.33 2.35 5.80
CA ARG A 318 8.24 3.15 4.93
C ARG A 318 7.51 3.92 3.83
N ILE A 319 6.27 3.53 3.53
CA ILE A 319 5.45 4.09 2.44
C ILE A 319 4.32 4.94 3.03
N TYR A 320 3.68 4.45 4.10
CA TYR A 320 2.48 5.04 4.70
C TYR A 320 2.62 5.15 6.20
N ARG A 321 2.03 6.19 6.81
CA ARG A 321 2.10 6.40 8.26
C ARG A 321 1.02 5.60 8.99
N GLN A 322 -0.17 5.55 8.42
CA GLN A 322 -1.33 4.86 9.01
C GLN A 322 -2.03 4.00 7.98
N MET A 323 -2.31 2.77 8.39
CA MET A 323 -2.96 1.78 7.54
C MET A 323 -3.91 0.91 8.35
N ARG A 324 -4.89 0.36 7.64
CA ARG A 324 -5.90 -0.57 8.14
C ARG A 324 -6.12 -1.66 7.11
N TYR A 325 -6.68 -2.78 7.57
CA TYR A 325 -7.22 -3.81 6.69
C TYR A 325 -8.67 -4.08 7.08
N ARG A 326 -9.56 -4.14 6.09
CA ARG A 326 -10.99 -4.37 6.31
C ARG A 326 -11.61 -5.06 5.10
N SER A 327 -12.27 -6.19 5.32
CA SER A 327 -13.03 -6.93 4.30
C SER A 327 -12.30 -7.11 2.96
N GLY A 328 -11.04 -7.56 2.97
CA GLY A 328 -10.28 -7.78 1.74
C GLY A 328 -9.53 -6.57 1.16
N TRP A 329 -9.63 -5.40 1.79
CA TRP A 329 -9.01 -4.15 1.32
C TRP A 329 -7.97 -3.63 2.30
N TYR A 330 -6.86 -3.14 1.76
CA TYR A 330 -5.91 -2.31 2.48
C TYR A 330 -6.37 -0.86 2.37
N VAL A 331 -6.39 -0.14 3.49
CA VAL A 331 -6.77 1.27 3.55
C VAL A 331 -5.59 2.06 4.08
N VAL A 332 -5.21 3.09 3.34
CA VAL A 332 -4.22 4.09 3.73
C VAL A 332 -4.97 5.30 4.27
N ASP A 333 -4.70 5.65 5.52
CA ASP A 333 -5.33 6.79 6.21
C ASP A 333 -4.55 8.12 6.04
N ASP A 334 -3.43 8.10 5.31
CA ASP A 334 -2.74 9.32 4.89
C ASP A 334 -3.58 10.10 3.85
N GLU A 335 -3.54 11.43 3.89
CA GLU A 335 -4.29 12.27 2.95
C GLU A 335 -3.58 12.42 1.58
N PRO A 336 -4.26 12.18 0.44
CA PRO A 336 -5.64 11.69 0.32
C PRO A 336 -5.74 10.20 0.61
N LYS A 337 -6.79 9.82 1.35
CA LYS A 337 -7.07 8.41 1.67
C LYS A 337 -7.11 7.55 0.41
N CYS A 338 -6.56 6.35 0.51
CA CYS A 338 -6.48 5.41 -0.60
C CYS A 338 -6.86 4.02 -0.15
N LEU A 339 -7.75 3.38 -0.89
CA LEU A 339 -7.96 1.95 -0.77
C LEU A 339 -7.13 1.25 -1.82
N PHE A 340 -6.61 0.07 -1.51
CA PHE A 340 -6.05 -0.78 -2.52
C PHE A 340 -6.23 -2.27 -2.22
N ALA A 341 -6.23 -3.06 -3.28
CA ALA A 341 -6.12 -4.51 -3.26
C ALA A 341 -4.78 -4.89 -3.91
N MET A 342 -4.11 -5.91 -3.38
CA MET A 342 -2.84 -6.38 -3.93
C MET A 342 -2.77 -7.91 -4.00
N GLY A 343 -2.10 -8.39 -5.04
CA GLY A 343 -1.79 -9.78 -5.31
C GLY A 343 -0.30 -9.97 -5.57
N VAL A 344 0.20 -11.14 -5.21
CA VAL A 344 1.58 -11.54 -5.53
C VAL A 344 1.85 -11.41 -7.03
N HIS A 345 3.11 -11.21 -7.38
CA HIS A 345 3.57 -10.95 -8.75
C HIS A 345 3.09 -9.63 -9.36
N GLY A 346 2.48 -8.72 -8.58
CA GLY A 346 2.24 -7.33 -8.99
C GLY A 346 0.82 -7.00 -9.43
N GLN A 347 -0.19 -7.69 -8.90
CA GLN A 347 -1.60 -7.40 -9.22
C GLN A 347 -2.09 -6.33 -8.25
N ASN A 348 -2.58 -5.20 -8.73
CA ASN A 348 -2.96 -4.08 -7.88
C ASN A 348 -4.20 -3.37 -8.41
N LEU A 349 -5.08 -2.98 -7.49
CA LEU A 349 -6.19 -2.06 -7.75
C LEU A 349 -6.15 -0.97 -6.70
N PHE A 350 -5.97 0.28 -7.12
CA PHE A 350 -5.97 1.44 -6.27
C PHE A 350 -7.25 2.25 -6.51
N VAL A 351 -7.84 2.74 -5.42
CA VAL A 351 -9.04 3.59 -5.44
C VAL A 351 -8.80 4.81 -4.56
N ASP A 352 -8.89 5.98 -5.18
CA ASP A 352 -8.84 7.29 -4.54
C ASP A 352 -10.17 7.99 -4.81
N GLN A 353 -11.09 7.85 -3.86
CA GLN A 353 -12.44 8.40 -3.97
C GLN A 353 -12.43 9.93 -4.07
N ALA A 354 -11.57 10.59 -3.30
CA ALA A 354 -11.48 12.05 -3.27
C ALA A 354 -11.10 12.63 -4.64
N ASN A 355 -10.18 11.97 -5.35
CA ASN A 355 -9.74 12.39 -6.69
C ASN A 355 -10.48 11.66 -7.83
N ARG A 356 -11.46 10.80 -7.52
CA ARG A 356 -12.19 9.96 -8.50
C ARG A 356 -11.23 9.22 -9.44
N LEU A 357 -10.17 8.68 -8.85
CA LEU A 357 -9.07 8.02 -9.54
C LEU A 357 -9.07 6.53 -9.19
N VAL A 358 -9.05 5.69 -10.22
CA VAL A 358 -8.88 4.25 -10.10
C VAL A 358 -7.70 3.84 -10.96
N VAL A 359 -6.80 3.02 -10.42
CA VAL A 359 -5.67 2.47 -11.18
C VAL A 359 -5.65 0.96 -10.99
N ALA A 360 -5.86 0.22 -12.07
CA ALA A 360 -5.71 -1.23 -12.07
C ALA A 360 -4.43 -1.61 -12.83
N LYS A 361 -3.62 -2.48 -12.24
CA LYS A 361 -2.34 -2.95 -12.79
C LYS A 361 -2.24 -4.46 -12.61
N ILE A 362 -1.88 -5.16 -13.66
CA ILE A 362 -1.61 -6.61 -13.66
C ILE A 362 -0.23 -6.86 -14.24
N SER A 363 0.47 -7.85 -13.68
CA SER A 363 1.90 -8.07 -13.91
C SER A 363 2.29 -9.54 -13.74
N SER A 364 3.41 -9.91 -14.33
CA SER A 364 4.06 -11.22 -14.17
C SER A 364 5.45 -11.06 -13.55
N GLN A 365 5.53 -10.41 -12.38
CA GLN A 365 6.81 -10.17 -11.70
C GLN A 365 7.45 -11.49 -11.27
N GLU A 366 8.79 -11.53 -11.27
CA GLU A 366 9.55 -12.74 -10.92
C GLU A 366 9.31 -13.19 -9.47
N LYS A 367 9.44 -12.24 -8.55
CA LYS A 367 9.27 -12.50 -7.12
C LYS A 367 7.79 -12.42 -6.76
N ARG A 368 7.32 -13.37 -5.94
CA ARG A 368 5.96 -13.34 -5.37
C ARG A 368 5.68 -12.00 -4.70
N ASN A 369 6.59 -11.54 -3.84
CA ASN A 369 6.56 -10.23 -3.19
C ASN A 369 7.83 -9.45 -3.52
N ASP A 370 7.78 -8.61 -4.56
CA ASP A 370 8.88 -7.70 -4.89
C ASP A 370 8.68 -6.35 -4.20
N TYR A 371 9.29 -6.16 -3.03
CA TYR A 371 9.20 -4.90 -2.27
C TYR A 371 9.69 -3.67 -3.04
N ARG A 372 10.65 -3.84 -3.97
CA ARG A 372 11.10 -2.74 -4.83
C ARG A 372 9.99 -2.38 -5.83
N ALA A 373 9.40 -3.37 -6.50
CA ALA A 373 8.31 -3.14 -7.44
C ALA A 373 7.05 -2.60 -6.76
N ILE A 374 6.75 -3.05 -5.53
CA ILE A 374 5.71 -2.49 -4.67
C ILE A 374 5.98 -1.00 -4.44
N GLY A 375 7.17 -0.64 -3.92
CA GLY A 375 7.55 0.76 -3.70
C GLY A 375 7.46 1.63 -4.97
N LEU A 376 7.92 1.10 -6.12
CA LEU A 376 7.79 1.78 -7.41
C LEU A 376 6.32 1.96 -7.83
N THR A 377 5.47 0.97 -7.58
CA THR A 377 4.03 1.04 -7.91
C THR A 377 3.35 2.10 -7.05
N HIS A 378 3.58 2.13 -5.74
CA HIS A 378 3.03 3.19 -4.88
C HIS A 378 3.56 4.58 -5.25
N ALA A 379 4.85 4.71 -5.60
CA ALA A 379 5.40 5.96 -6.12
C ALA A 379 4.77 6.37 -7.47
N ALA A 380 4.46 5.40 -8.34
CA ALA A 380 3.72 5.65 -9.58
C ALA A 380 2.31 6.18 -9.30
N ILE A 381 1.59 5.63 -8.32
CA ILE A 381 0.27 6.13 -7.92
C ILE A 381 0.37 7.57 -7.41
N ALA A 382 1.35 7.89 -6.58
CA ALA A 382 1.58 9.26 -6.12
C ALA A 382 1.88 10.22 -7.29
N GLU A 383 2.66 9.77 -8.28
CA GLU A 383 2.99 10.56 -9.47
C GLU A 383 1.79 10.72 -10.44
N ILE A 384 0.99 9.66 -10.64
CA ILE A 384 -0.28 9.72 -11.38
C ILE A 384 -1.21 10.73 -10.71
N ARG A 385 -1.39 10.62 -9.39
CA ARG A 385 -2.12 11.62 -8.60
C ARG A 385 -1.56 13.00 -8.84
N ARG A 386 -0.25 13.22 -8.74
CA ARG A 386 0.36 14.54 -8.97
C ARG A 386 0.07 15.10 -10.37
N LEU A 387 0.18 14.29 -11.41
CA LEU A 387 -0.10 14.71 -12.78
C LEU A 387 -1.59 15.08 -12.96
N LEU A 388 -2.46 14.31 -12.32
CA LEU A 388 -3.91 14.50 -12.33
C LEU A 388 -4.40 15.47 -11.24
N SER A 389 -3.56 15.94 -10.33
CA SER A 389 -3.92 16.87 -9.24
C SER A 389 -3.35 18.27 -9.49
N VAL A 390 -2.10 18.40 -9.94
CA VAL A 390 -1.41 19.70 -10.08
C VAL A 390 -2.12 20.61 -11.09
N LYS A 391 -2.78 20.03 -12.10
CA LYS A 391 -3.20 20.75 -13.31
C LYS A 391 -4.31 20.07 -14.13
N TYR A 392 -4.89 18.92 -13.73
CA TYR A 392 -6.11 18.39 -14.39
C TYR A 392 -7.16 19.48 -14.55
N ILE A 393 -7.18 20.26 -13.48
CA ILE A 393 -7.82 21.51 -13.18
C ILE A 393 -7.45 22.62 -14.18
N PHE A 394 -6.18 22.95 -14.46
CA PHE A 394 -5.84 24.11 -15.30
C PHE A 394 -6.08 23.95 -16.82
N SER A 395 -6.27 22.73 -17.32
CA SER A 395 -6.33 22.42 -18.77
C SER A 395 -7.74 22.13 -19.28
N LEU A 396 -8.58 21.44 -18.49
CA LEU A 396 -10.02 21.45 -18.74
C LEU A 396 -10.54 22.91 -18.73
N LEU A 397 -9.97 23.75 -17.85
CA LEU A 397 -10.18 25.21 -17.74
C LEU A 397 -9.83 26.05 -18.99
N CYS A 398 -9.05 25.54 -19.95
CA CYS A 398 -8.78 26.25 -21.21
C CYS A 398 -9.70 25.78 -22.35
N LYS A 399 -10.09 24.48 -22.37
CA LYS A 399 -10.95 23.88 -23.41
C LYS A 399 -12.40 24.29 -23.35
N MET A 400 -12.93 24.56 -22.15
CA MET A 400 -14.26 25.15 -22.03
C MET A 400 -14.30 26.64 -22.44
N ARG A 401 -13.15 27.36 -22.40
CA ARG A 401 -13.06 28.77 -22.81
C ARG A 401 -13.02 28.96 -24.33
N LEU A 402 -12.42 28.04 -25.08
CA LEU A 402 -12.45 28.03 -26.55
C LEU A 402 -13.80 27.54 -27.11
N ALA A 403 -14.40 26.51 -26.50
CA ALA A 403 -15.75 26.05 -26.86
C ALA A 403 -16.83 27.14 -26.65
N LYS A 404 -16.73 27.97 -25.60
CA LYS A 404 -17.57 29.17 -25.38
C LYS A 404 -17.36 30.27 -26.44
N ARG A 405 -16.15 30.41 -26.99
CA ARG A 405 -15.87 31.39 -28.04
C ARG A 405 -16.44 30.96 -29.39
N GLU A 406 -16.30 29.68 -29.74
CA GLU A 406 -16.88 29.14 -30.98
C GLU A 406 -18.42 29.12 -30.92
N ALA A 407 -19.02 28.78 -29.78
CA ALA A 407 -20.48 28.85 -29.60
C ALA A 407 -21.02 30.30 -29.67
N ALA A 408 -20.28 31.30 -29.14
CA ALA A 408 -20.64 32.71 -29.26
C ALA A 408 -20.55 33.24 -30.70
N ILE A 409 -19.55 32.79 -31.47
CA ILE A 409 -19.42 33.11 -32.90
C ILE A 409 -20.56 32.47 -33.70
N ILE A 410 -20.94 31.23 -33.37
CA ILE A 410 -22.07 30.52 -34.01
C ILE A 410 -23.40 31.20 -33.67
N LEU A 411 -23.63 31.62 -32.41
CA LEU A 411 -24.84 32.35 -31.99
C LEU A 411 -24.96 33.74 -32.63
N GLN A 412 -23.87 34.50 -32.73
CA GLN A 412 -23.88 35.78 -33.48
C GLN A 412 -24.15 35.59 -34.97
N THR A 413 -23.66 34.49 -35.56
CA THR A 413 -23.92 34.15 -36.97
C THR A 413 -25.38 33.74 -37.17
N ILE A 414 -26.03 33.18 -36.15
CA ILE A 414 -27.46 32.82 -36.15
C ILE A 414 -28.35 34.05 -35.87
N GLU A 415 -27.98 34.96 -34.96
CA GLU A 415 -28.70 36.22 -34.71
C GLU A 415 -28.66 37.17 -35.92
N HIS A 416 -27.53 37.29 -36.62
CA HIS A 416 -27.46 38.04 -37.87
C HIS A 416 -28.25 37.41 -39.03
N GLN A 417 -28.55 36.10 -38.97
CA GLN A 417 -29.42 35.44 -39.95
C GLN A 417 -30.88 35.34 -39.49
N GLY A 418 -31.20 35.71 -38.24
CA GLY A 418 -32.52 35.60 -37.62
C GLY A 418 -33.21 36.92 -37.26
N GLU A 419 -32.49 38.04 -37.14
CA GLU A 419 -33.06 39.36 -36.80
C GLU A 419 -33.56 40.20 -37.99
N ASP A 420 -33.59 39.64 -39.20
CA ASP A 420 -34.33 40.23 -40.33
C ASP A 420 -35.79 39.72 -40.42
N SER A 421 -36.25 38.93 -39.45
CA SER A 421 -37.64 38.48 -39.45
C SER A 421 -38.21 38.24 -38.05
N ILE A 422 -38.98 39.22 -37.57
CA ILE A 422 -40.33 39.11 -36.96
C ILE A 422 -40.46 39.91 -35.65
N GLU A 423 -41.22 41.00 -35.78
CA GLU A 423 -41.62 41.99 -34.78
C GLU A 423 -42.95 41.59 -34.09
N LYS A 424 -43.11 42.02 -32.81
CA LYS A 424 -44.36 42.31 -32.02
C LYS A 424 -45.11 41.09 -31.42
N GLN A 425 -45.51 41.03 -30.14
CA GLN A 425 -45.97 42.02 -29.15
C GLN A 425 -46.04 41.36 -27.73
N PRO A 426 -46.07 42.10 -26.59
CA PRO A 426 -46.04 41.55 -25.21
C PRO A 426 -47.32 41.82 -24.36
N VAL A 427 -47.45 41.19 -23.16
CA VAL A 427 -47.56 41.84 -21.82
C VAL A 427 -48.14 40.92 -20.71
N SER A 428 -47.59 41.11 -19.49
CA SER A 428 -48.10 40.91 -18.10
C SER A 428 -47.60 39.67 -17.33
N SER A 429 -47.37 39.65 -16.01
CA SER A 429 -46.83 40.55 -14.95
C SER A 429 -46.95 39.79 -13.61
N ALA A 430 -46.21 40.21 -12.57
CA ALA A 430 -46.41 39.92 -11.12
C ALA A 430 -45.86 38.60 -10.55
N THR A 431 -45.31 38.47 -9.32
CA THR A 431 -44.52 39.28 -8.36
C THR A 431 -44.15 38.32 -7.22
N ALA A 432 -43.06 38.61 -6.51
CA ALA A 432 -42.46 37.81 -5.43
C ALA A 432 -42.86 38.30 -4.02
N GLU A 433 -42.57 37.48 -3.00
CA GLU A 433 -42.17 37.77 -1.59
C GLU A 433 -42.25 36.44 -0.80
N GLY A 434 -41.50 36.09 0.25
CA GLY A 434 -40.48 36.71 1.12
C GLY A 434 -40.03 35.62 2.15
N THR A 435 -38.75 35.57 2.54
CA THR A 435 -38.17 35.93 3.86
C THR A 435 -37.93 34.79 4.88
N ALA A 436 -36.90 35.01 5.70
CA ALA A 436 -36.05 34.08 6.45
C ALA A 436 -36.36 33.97 7.96
N GLU A 437 -35.70 33.04 8.67
CA GLU A 437 -35.29 33.21 10.08
C GLU A 437 -34.20 32.22 10.55
N ALA A 438 -33.44 32.59 11.58
CA ALA A 438 -32.24 31.93 12.11
C ALA A 438 -32.34 31.64 13.62
N ARG A 439 -31.63 30.64 14.17
CA ARG A 439 -31.08 30.65 15.55
C ARG A 439 -30.07 29.53 15.87
N THR A 440 -29.26 29.83 16.88
CA THR A 440 -28.00 29.26 17.42
C THR A 440 -28.14 28.10 18.42
N THR A 441 -27.06 27.34 18.69
CA THR A 441 -26.62 26.92 20.06
C THR A 441 -25.28 26.13 20.10
N THR A 442 -24.54 26.30 21.19
CA THR A 442 -23.21 25.75 21.59
C THR A 442 -23.30 24.61 22.62
N LYS A 443 -22.34 23.65 22.67
CA LYS A 443 -21.48 23.30 23.85
C LYS A 443 -20.67 21.99 23.69
N THR A 444 -19.47 22.00 24.27
CA THR A 444 -18.42 20.96 24.33
C THR A 444 -18.29 20.41 25.76
N THR A 445 -17.95 19.12 25.93
CA THR A 445 -17.66 18.50 27.25
C THR A 445 -16.40 17.61 27.16
N ILE A 446 -15.61 17.62 28.24
CA ILE A 446 -14.28 17.00 28.47
C ILE A 446 -14.43 15.73 29.36
N LEU A 447 -13.55 14.72 29.20
CA LEU A 447 -13.38 13.57 30.12
C LEU A 447 -11.88 13.37 30.52
N PRO A 448 -11.57 12.78 31.71
CA PRO A 448 -10.21 12.74 32.31
C PRO A 448 -9.45 11.40 32.13
N PRO A 449 -8.13 11.31 32.49
CA PRO A 449 -7.24 10.18 32.15
C PRO A 449 -7.13 9.08 33.22
N TYR A 450 -6.74 7.88 32.77
CA TYR A 450 -6.56 6.63 33.54
C TYR A 450 -5.06 6.30 33.77
N VAL A 451 -4.76 5.53 34.83
CA VAL A 451 -3.46 5.33 35.49
C VAL A 451 -2.79 3.99 35.09
N GLU A 452 -1.47 3.99 34.85
CA GLU A 452 -0.59 2.82 34.63
C GLU A 452 -0.02 2.22 35.94
N LYS A 453 0.21 0.89 35.98
CA LYS A 453 1.13 0.21 36.92
C LYS A 453 1.78 -1.05 36.33
N GLY A 454 3.13 -1.08 36.40
CA GLY A 454 4.03 -2.26 36.50
C GLY A 454 4.51 -2.85 35.17
N THR A 455 5.77 -3.27 34.93
CA THR A 455 6.99 -3.47 35.73
C THR A 455 8.14 -3.75 34.72
N THR A 456 9.31 -3.10 34.82
CA THR A 456 10.48 -3.38 33.96
C THR A 456 11.70 -3.89 34.76
N ARG A 457 12.37 -4.91 34.21
CA ARG A 457 13.66 -5.47 34.67
C ARG A 457 14.80 -4.48 34.37
N ARG A 458 15.78 -4.37 35.27
CA ARG A 458 16.98 -3.50 35.20
C ARG A 458 17.94 -3.91 34.09
N ALA A 459 18.36 -2.93 33.27
CA ALA A 459 19.50 -3.00 32.35
C ALA A 459 20.84 -2.89 33.10
N SER A 460 21.93 -3.31 32.45
CA SER A 460 23.27 -3.33 33.01
C SER A 460 23.93 -1.94 33.00
N VAL A 461 24.89 -1.69 33.90
CA VAL A 461 25.56 -0.39 34.12
C VAL A 461 26.25 0.17 32.86
N GLN A 462 26.58 -0.68 31.89
CA GLN A 462 27.21 -0.28 30.63
C GLN A 462 26.18 0.17 29.58
N ASP A 463 24.94 -0.34 29.63
CA ASP A 463 23.81 0.16 28.84
C ASP A 463 23.35 1.53 29.35
N GLU A 464 23.47 1.81 30.66
CA GLU A 464 23.15 3.12 31.26
C GLU A 464 24.12 4.23 30.83
N GLU A 465 25.41 3.95 30.62
CA GLU A 465 26.37 4.97 30.14
C GLU A 465 26.19 5.33 28.65
N GLU A 466 25.87 4.36 27.78
CA GLU A 466 25.62 4.64 26.35
C GLU A 466 24.24 5.30 26.11
N THR A 467 23.20 4.91 26.86
CA THR A 467 21.89 5.60 26.84
C THR A 467 21.92 6.97 27.52
N SER A 468 22.72 7.14 28.58
CA SER A 468 22.98 8.44 29.20
C SER A 468 23.63 9.44 28.24
N TRP A 469 24.41 8.98 27.25
CA TRP A 469 24.95 9.88 26.23
C TRP A 469 23.90 10.38 25.23
N VAL A 470 22.93 9.53 24.87
CA VAL A 470 21.79 9.90 24.00
C VAL A 470 20.82 10.83 24.74
N MET A 471 20.61 10.60 26.04
CA MET A 471 19.68 11.38 26.88
C MET A 471 20.32 12.62 27.57
N GLY A 472 21.64 12.65 27.73
CA GLY A 472 22.36 13.55 28.65
C GLY A 472 22.77 14.90 28.08
N TYR A 473 22.61 15.13 26.77
CA TYR A 473 22.86 16.44 26.14
C TYR A 473 21.67 17.41 26.26
N ARG A 474 20.65 17.08 27.08
CA ARG A 474 19.45 17.91 27.26
C ARG A 474 19.68 19.28 27.90
N ASN A 475 20.77 19.54 28.62
CA ASN A 475 20.85 20.73 29.46
C ASN A 475 22.07 21.65 29.26
N ARG A 476 23.29 21.16 29.00
CA ARG A 476 24.49 22.03 29.10
C ARG A 476 24.70 22.97 27.91
N PHE A 477 24.29 22.60 26.70
CA PHE A 477 24.46 23.44 25.51
C PHE A 477 23.32 24.46 25.33
N LEU A 478 22.10 24.08 25.75
CA LEU A 478 20.93 24.97 25.80
C LEU A 478 21.09 26.10 26.83
N LEU A 479 21.67 25.80 27.99
CA LEU A 479 21.91 26.78 29.05
C LEU A 479 22.96 27.84 28.67
N SER A 480 24.00 27.48 27.90
CA SER A 480 25.02 28.44 27.44
C SER A 480 24.51 29.36 26.33
N LEU A 481 23.64 28.88 25.45
CA LEU A 481 22.99 29.69 24.40
C LEU A 481 21.92 30.64 24.97
N LEU A 482 21.17 30.20 25.98
CA LEU A 482 20.18 31.04 26.67
C LEU A 482 20.83 32.19 27.48
N HIS A 483 22.02 31.97 28.06
CA HIS A 483 22.78 33.04 28.72
C HIS A 483 23.31 34.08 27.74
N PHE A 484 23.63 33.69 26.50
CA PHE A 484 24.09 34.63 25.46
C PHE A 484 22.92 35.45 24.89
N ALA A 485 21.72 34.85 24.80
CA ALA A 485 20.51 35.52 24.32
C ALA A 485 19.94 36.55 25.29
N ALA A 486 20.24 36.44 26.60
CA ALA A 486 19.79 37.39 27.62
C ALA A 486 20.51 38.75 27.60
N TYR A 487 21.57 38.92 26.81
CA TYR A 487 22.41 40.13 26.83
C TYR A 487 22.22 41.11 25.65
N HIS A 488 21.41 40.76 24.62
CA HIS A 488 21.17 41.66 23.48
C HIS A 488 19.70 41.64 23.03
N GLU A 489 19.02 42.77 23.20
CA GLU A 489 17.60 42.94 22.94
C GLU A 489 17.25 42.88 21.43
N GLY A 490 16.17 42.17 21.12
CA GLY A 490 15.45 42.23 19.83
C GLY A 490 15.82 41.17 18.79
N GLY A 491 17.10 41.05 18.43
CA GLY A 491 17.56 40.15 17.34
C GLY A 491 17.77 38.69 17.75
N CYS A 492 18.12 38.45 19.02
CA CYS A 492 18.51 37.12 19.50
C CYS A 492 17.34 36.16 19.74
N ALA A 493 16.14 36.65 20.03
CA ALA A 493 14.99 35.80 20.37
C ALA A 493 14.49 34.95 19.17
N ILE A 494 14.51 35.52 17.95
CA ILE A 494 14.13 34.82 16.73
C ILE A 494 15.17 33.76 16.38
N ILE A 495 16.45 34.10 16.47
CA ILE A 495 17.56 33.16 16.19
C ILE A 495 17.53 32.01 17.22
N SER A 496 17.39 32.31 18.51
CA SER A 496 17.27 31.29 19.56
C SER A 496 16.02 30.43 19.40
N GLY A 497 14.88 31.02 19.01
CA GLY A 497 13.64 30.27 18.73
C GLY A 497 13.75 29.37 17.51
N CYS A 498 14.38 29.83 16.43
CA CYS A 498 14.63 29.03 15.22
C CYS A 498 15.65 27.91 15.48
N ILE A 499 16.71 28.18 16.23
CA ILE A 499 17.69 27.15 16.63
C ILE A 499 17.01 26.11 17.54
N TYR A 500 16.15 26.55 18.47
CA TYR A 500 15.40 25.65 19.35
C TYR A 500 14.43 24.76 18.56
N ALA A 501 13.64 25.35 17.66
CA ALA A 501 12.70 24.60 16.83
C ALA A 501 13.41 23.63 15.87
N LEU A 502 14.52 24.06 15.26
CA LEU A 502 15.32 23.22 14.36
C LEU A 502 16.01 22.09 15.13
N SER A 503 16.55 22.38 16.32
CA SER A 503 17.13 21.36 17.20
C SER A 503 16.07 20.36 17.65
N GLN A 504 14.85 20.79 17.96
CA GLN A 504 13.77 19.89 18.37
C GLN A 504 13.25 19.05 17.20
N SER A 505 13.15 19.62 16.00
CA SER A 505 12.79 18.88 14.78
C SER A 505 13.83 17.79 14.47
N ILE A 506 15.11 18.13 14.54
CA ILE A 506 16.19 17.16 14.31
C ILE A 506 16.18 16.07 15.37
N GLN A 507 15.94 16.41 16.64
CA GLN A 507 15.81 15.40 17.71
C GLN A 507 14.61 14.48 17.47
N ASN A 508 13.45 15.01 17.10
CA ASN A 508 12.25 14.20 16.85
C ASN A 508 12.41 13.27 15.62
N ASP A 509 12.92 13.78 14.50
CA ASP A 509 13.17 12.97 13.29
C ASP A 509 14.13 11.81 13.57
N ILE A 510 15.08 12.04 14.46
CA ILE A 510 16.07 11.06 14.86
C ILE A 510 15.48 10.06 15.83
N ASP A 511 14.80 10.51 16.88
CA ASP A 511 14.15 9.63 17.85
C ASP A 511 13.17 8.70 17.12
N GLU A 512 12.44 9.20 16.12
CA GLU A 512 11.59 8.39 15.24
C GLU A 512 12.39 7.42 14.36
N LYS A 513 13.47 7.88 13.71
CA LYS A 513 14.31 7.05 12.83
C LYS A 513 15.07 5.93 13.55
N TYR A 514 15.37 6.12 14.82
CA TYR A 514 16.24 5.25 15.61
C TYR A 514 15.54 4.62 16.84
N ALA A 515 14.25 4.92 17.10
CA ALA A 515 13.46 4.34 18.19
C ALA A 515 13.44 2.81 18.19
N TRP A 516 13.34 2.21 17.00
CA TRP A 516 13.34 0.76 16.83
C TRP A 516 14.61 0.10 17.38
N MET A 517 15.75 0.80 17.34
CA MET A 517 17.04 0.29 17.80
C MET A 517 17.07 0.00 19.31
N ILE A 518 16.22 0.65 20.10
CA ILE A 518 16.09 0.45 21.55
C ILE A 518 14.94 -0.52 21.87
N GLN A 519 13.92 -0.54 21.01
CA GLN A 519 12.66 -1.24 21.26
C GLN A 519 12.67 -2.72 20.82
N TYR A 520 13.51 -3.10 19.85
CA TYR A 520 13.48 -4.44 19.25
C TYR A 520 14.85 -5.14 19.23
N PRO A 521 15.33 -5.67 20.38
CA PRO A 521 16.63 -6.34 20.46
C PRO A 521 16.76 -7.59 19.57
N ARG A 522 15.63 -8.21 19.15
CA ARG A 522 15.65 -9.37 18.26
C ARG A 522 15.97 -9.03 16.80
N GLU A 523 15.78 -7.78 16.37
CA GLU A 523 16.08 -7.37 15.00
C GLU A 523 17.59 -7.43 14.71
N TYR A 524 18.45 -7.21 15.71
CA TYR A 524 19.90 -7.35 15.54
C TYR A 524 20.33 -8.80 15.28
N ILE A 525 19.62 -9.76 15.86
CA ILE A 525 19.86 -11.20 15.64
C ILE A 525 19.45 -11.57 14.21
N ASP A 526 18.32 -11.05 13.74
CA ASP A 526 17.89 -11.23 12.36
C ASP A 526 18.88 -10.59 11.36
N MET A 527 19.37 -9.39 11.67
CA MET A 527 20.41 -8.74 10.87
C MET A 527 21.73 -9.52 10.87
N ALA A 528 22.13 -10.10 12.01
CA ALA A 528 23.32 -10.96 12.09
C ALA A 528 23.19 -12.16 11.16
N LYS A 529 22.00 -12.79 11.13
CA LYS A 529 21.69 -13.92 10.26
C LYS A 529 21.67 -13.50 8.78
N THR A 530 20.83 -12.54 8.44
CA THR A 530 20.53 -12.17 7.05
C THR A 530 21.60 -11.32 6.38
N GLN A 531 22.30 -10.47 7.12
CA GLN A 531 23.27 -9.51 6.56
C GLN A 531 24.73 -9.91 6.79
N ALA A 532 25.01 -10.86 7.70
CA ALA A 532 26.36 -11.37 7.94
C ALA A 532 26.51 -12.82 7.44
N TYR A 533 25.77 -13.76 8.04
CA TYR A 533 25.91 -15.18 7.74
C TYR A 533 25.41 -15.53 6.34
N ASP A 534 24.16 -15.19 6.01
CA ASP A 534 23.56 -15.50 4.70
C ASP A 534 24.33 -14.83 3.56
N VAL A 535 24.72 -13.57 3.75
CA VAL A 535 25.56 -12.85 2.79
C VAL A 535 26.95 -13.47 2.64
N CYS A 536 27.53 -14.03 3.70
CA CYS A 536 28.81 -14.71 3.61
C CYS A 536 28.69 -16.04 2.87
N TYR A 537 27.63 -16.81 3.15
CA TYR A 537 27.40 -18.12 2.54
C TYR A 537 27.01 -18.04 1.08
N SER A 538 26.06 -17.16 0.77
CA SER A 538 25.39 -17.11 -0.52
C SER A 538 25.82 -15.91 -1.36
N GLY A 539 26.70 -15.06 -0.83
CA GLY A 539 27.00 -13.77 -1.43
C GLY A 539 25.85 -12.78 -1.21
N CYS A 540 26.01 -11.55 -1.72
CA CYS A 540 24.93 -10.57 -1.74
C CYS A 540 24.55 -10.25 -3.18
N GLU A 541 23.33 -10.60 -3.55
CA GLU A 541 22.78 -10.43 -4.90
C GLU A 541 22.54 -8.94 -5.26
N PHE A 542 22.40 -8.07 -4.24
CA PHE A 542 22.03 -6.64 -4.40
C PHE A 542 23.07 -5.66 -3.88
N CYS A 543 24.28 -6.12 -3.58
CA CYS A 543 25.30 -5.25 -3.02
C CYS A 543 26.17 -4.64 -4.11
N GLU A 544 26.39 -3.32 -4.02
CA GLU A 544 27.14 -2.53 -5.01
C GLU A 544 28.61 -2.99 -5.21
N SER A 545 29.14 -3.90 -4.37
CA SER A 545 30.47 -4.48 -4.58
C SER A 545 30.69 -5.83 -3.88
N VAL A 546 31.57 -6.66 -4.46
CA VAL A 546 32.09 -7.91 -3.86
C VAL A 546 32.74 -7.70 -2.48
N LYS A 547 33.22 -6.49 -2.21
CA LYS A 547 33.77 -6.09 -0.90
C LYS A 547 32.73 -6.14 0.22
N TYR A 548 31.44 -6.11 -0.09
CA TYR A 548 30.38 -6.26 0.93
C TYR A 548 30.35 -7.67 1.49
N ALA A 549 30.31 -8.70 0.63
CA ALA A 549 30.32 -10.10 1.08
C ALA A 549 31.62 -10.46 1.84
N GLN A 550 32.76 -9.95 1.37
CA GLN A 550 34.04 -10.11 2.09
C GLN A 550 34.00 -9.49 3.50
N ARG A 551 33.38 -8.32 3.67
CA ARG A 551 33.20 -7.68 4.97
C ARG A 551 32.20 -8.42 5.85
N ALA A 552 31.14 -8.97 5.28
CA ALA A 552 30.19 -9.80 6.01
C ALA A 552 30.88 -11.06 6.57
N CYS A 553 31.65 -11.76 5.74
CA CYS A 553 32.46 -12.89 6.19
C CYS A 553 33.48 -12.49 7.27
N ALA A 554 34.22 -11.38 7.07
CA ALA A 554 35.19 -10.90 8.05
C ALA A 554 34.54 -10.60 9.42
N ARG A 555 33.34 -10.03 9.43
CA ARG A 555 32.58 -9.75 10.67
C ARG A 555 32.23 -11.00 11.46
N THR A 556 31.90 -12.11 10.79
CA THR A 556 31.66 -13.40 11.48
C THR A 556 32.95 -13.99 12.05
N ALA A 557 34.09 -13.73 11.40
CA ALA A 557 35.41 -14.19 11.84
C ALA A 557 36.03 -13.33 12.96
N GLU A 558 35.58 -12.08 13.12
CA GLU A 558 36.03 -11.16 14.17
C GLU A 558 35.44 -11.50 15.56
N VAL A 559 34.34 -12.25 15.59
CA VAL A 559 33.64 -12.61 16.83
C VAL A 559 34.23 -13.88 17.44
N ASN A 560 34.61 -13.81 18.71
CA ASN A 560 35.18 -14.92 19.46
C ASN A 560 34.25 -15.33 20.61
N VAL A 561 33.58 -16.47 20.45
CA VAL A 561 32.76 -17.10 21.49
C VAL A 561 33.51 -18.33 22.02
N PRO A 562 33.81 -18.43 23.33
CA PRO A 562 34.55 -19.56 23.88
C PRO A 562 33.89 -20.90 23.56
N GLY A 563 34.64 -21.81 22.92
CA GLY A 563 34.17 -23.15 22.59
C GLY A 563 33.23 -23.26 21.38
N VAL A 564 32.97 -22.15 20.66
CA VAL A 564 32.11 -22.15 19.47
C VAL A 564 32.83 -21.46 18.30
N VAL A 565 32.88 -22.12 17.15
CA VAL A 565 33.47 -21.52 15.93
C VAL A 565 32.42 -20.64 15.28
N CYS A 566 32.61 -19.31 15.29
CA CYS A 566 31.66 -18.36 14.69
C CYS A 566 32.00 -17.93 13.25
N ASP A 567 33.18 -18.26 12.76
CA ASP A 567 33.66 -17.89 11.42
C ASP A 567 32.87 -18.64 10.34
N ALA A 568 32.03 -17.90 9.60
CA ALA A 568 31.20 -18.45 8.54
C ALA A 568 32.01 -19.09 7.40
N ASN A 569 33.30 -18.76 7.24
CA ASN A 569 34.14 -19.44 6.24
C ASN A 569 34.44 -20.90 6.62
N LYS A 570 34.36 -21.21 7.93
CA LYS A 570 34.68 -22.52 8.53
C LYS A 570 33.42 -23.32 8.88
N LEU A 571 32.28 -22.65 9.07
CA LEU A 571 30.97 -23.28 9.24
C LEU A 571 30.34 -23.56 7.87
N ARG A 572 30.52 -24.75 7.30
CA ARG A 572 29.95 -25.10 5.98
C ARG A 572 28.84 -26.14 6.01
N ASP A 573 28.70 -26.84 7.13
CA ASP A 573 27.67 -27.87 7.32
C ASP A 573 26.31 -27.24 7.66
N ALA A 574 25.23 -27.84 7.14
CA ALA A 574 23.90 -27.25 7.19
C ALA A 574 23.27 -27.26 8.60
N GLU A 575 23.61 -28.25 9.44
CA GLU A 575 23.06 -28.37 10.81
C GLU A 575 23.62 -27.32 11.78
N ASP A 576 24.86 -26.84 11.57
CA ASP A 576 25.55 -25.89 12.46
C ASP A 576 25.71 -24.49 11.85
N ARG A 577 24.90 -24.17 10.85
CA ARG A 577 25.05 -22.96 10.04
C ARG A 577 24.81 -21.65 10.81
N TYR A 578 24.08 -21.71 11.94
CA TYR A 578 23.76 -20.52 12.75
C TYR A 578 23.82 -20.80 14.27
N PRO A 579 25.01 -20.92 14.88
CA PRO A 579 25.09 -21.11 16.32
C PRO A 579 24.51 -19.89 17.04
N ALA A 580 23.54 -20.10 17.94
CA ALA A 580 22.81 -19.01 18.61
C ALA A 580 23.74 -18.02 19.34
N ALA A 581 24.76 -18.53 20.03
CA ALA A 581 25.75 -17.69 20.71
C ALA A 581 26.58 -16.81 19.75
N CYS A 582 26.80 -17.29 18.51
CA CYS A 582 27.50 -16.51 17.49
C CYS A 582 26.58 -15.44 16.87
N LEU A 583 25.29 -15.75 16.67
CA LEU A 583 24.31 -14.77 16.21
C LEU A 583 24.18 -13.60 17.20
N GLU A 584 24.09 -13.89 18.50
CA GLU A 584 24.04 -12.85 19.54
C GLU A 584 25.30 -11.98 19.56
N ALA A 585 26.47 -12.59 19.43
CA ALA A 585 27.73 -11.86 19.46
C ALA A 585 27.97 -11.02 18.18
N VAL A 586 27.53 -11.50 17.00
CA VAL A 586 27.53 -10.72 15.76
C VAL A 586 26.46 -9.61 15.82
N ALA A 587 25.29 -9.87 16.41
CA ALA A 587 24.23 -8.89 16.60
C ALA A 587 24.72 -7.67 17.41
N GLU A 588 25.51 -7.90 18.47
CA GLU A 588 26.14 -6.83 19.25
C GLU A 588 27.13 -5.97 18.43
N VAL A 589 27.80 -6.55 17.43
CA VAL A 589 28.65 -5.78 16.50
C VAL A 589 27.79 -4.87 15.61
N TYR A 590 26.67 -5.38 15.08
CA TYR A 590 25.74 -4.57 14.27
C TYR A 590 25.10 -3.45 15.08
N LYS A 591 24.68 -3.75 16.30
CA LYS A 591 24.18 -2.77 17.27
C LYS A 591 25.18 -1.64 17.47
N LYS A 592 26.44 -1.96 17.81
CA LYS A 592 27.51 -0.96 17.99
C LYS A 592 27.78 -0.12 16.73
N ASP A 593 27.78 -0.73 15.56
CA ASP A 593 28.03 -0.02 14.30
C ASP A 593 26.90 0.93 13.92
N LEU A 594 25.65 0.51 14.15
CA LEU A 594 24.47 1.35 13.96
C LEU A 594 24.47 2.53 14.93
N PHE A 595 24.79 2.31 16.21
CA PHE A 595 24.95 3.39 17.18
C PHE A 595 26.09 4.36 16.79
N ARG A 596 27.23 3.86 16.30
CA ARG A 596 28.32 4.72 15.79
C ARG A 596 27.93 5.50 14.53
N LYS A 597 27.16 4.88 13.63
CA LYS A 597 26.66 5.55 12.43
C LYS A 597 25.67 6.65 12.81
N ALA A 598 24.71 6.33 13.66
CA ALA A 598 23.77 7.30 14.23
C ALA A 598 24.57 8.47 14.84
N ARG A 599 25.55 8.20 15.73
CA ARG A 599 26.44 9.22 16.33
C ARG A 599 27.08 10.18 15.32
N ARG A 600 27.56 9.68 14.18
CA ARG A 600 28.15 10.51 13.13
C ARG A 600 27.11 11.34 12.40
N ASP A 601 25.95 10.76 12.11
CA ASP A 601 24.82 11.46 11.48
C ASP A 601 24.34 12.61 12.39
N TYR A 602 24.24 12.37 13.72
CA TYR A 602 23.97 13.42 14.72
C TYR A 602 25.00 14.56 14.61
N GLN A 603 26.30 14.24 14.66
CA GLN A 603 27.36 15.24 14.63
C GLN A 603 27.36 16.07 13.34
N ALA A 604 27.09 15.46 12.20
CA ALA A 604 27.02 16.14 10.91
C ALA A 604 25.84 17.13 10.85
N GLN A 605 24.67 16.76 11.35
CA GLN A 605 23.50 17.63 11.36
C GLN A 605 23.66 18.82 12.34
N PHE A 606 24.26 18.60 13.52
CA PHE A 606 24.57 19.69 14.44
C PHE A 606 25.64 20.65 13.89
N ALA A 607 26.61 20.15 13.12
CA ALA A 607 27.61 21.00 12.47
C ALA A 607 26.97 21.99 11.46
N VAL A 608 25.91 21.58 10.77
CA VAL A 608 25.15 22.47 9.87
C VAL A 608 24.49 23.62 10.65
N ILE A 609 23.92 23.34 11.83
CA ILE A 609 23.35 24.37 12.70
C ILE A 609 24.43 25.36 13.15
N ILE A 610 25.61 24.86 13.54
CA ILE A 610 26.75 25.68 13.96
C ILE A 610 27.22 26.63 12.84
N LEU A 611 27.08 26.25 11.56
CA LEU A 611 27.45 27.09 10.42
C LEU A 611 26.38 28.12 10.05
N ILE A 612 25.11 27.86 10.35
CA ILE A 612 23.99 28.77 10.06
C ILE A 612 24.00 29.99 11.00
N VAL A 613 24.43 29.84 12.25
CA VAL A 613 24.42 30.94 13.24
C VAL A 613 25.38 32.08 12.85
N PRO A 614 26.66 31.84 12.50
CA PRO A 614 27.56 32.88 12.01
C PRO A 614 27.06 33.51 10.70
N ALA A 615 26.51 32.71 9.79
CA ALA A 615 25.96 33.22 8.53
C ALA A 615 24.76 34.16 8.75
N GLY A 616 23.90 33.84 9.71
CA GLY A 616 22.80 34.71 10.14
C GLY A 616 23.27 36.02 10.77
N LEU A 617 24.31 35.97 11.61
CA LEU A 617 24.90 37.17 12.21
C LEU A 617 25.57 38.07 11.17
N LEU A 618 26.28 37.49 10.19
CA LEU A 618 26.87 38.23 9.07
C LEU A 618 25.80 38.85 8.17
N GLY A 619 24.72 38.12 7.88
CA GLY A 619 23.58 38.61 7.12
C GLY A 619 22.87 39.77 7.83
N TRP A 620 22.67 39.66 9.14
CA TRP A 620 22.11 40.75 9.95
C TRP A 620 23.01 41.99 9.95
N ALA A 621 24.31 41.84 10.16
CA ALA A 621 25.26 42.96 10.14
C ALA A 621 25.28 43.68 8.78
N ALA A 622 25.23 42.93 7.67
CA ALA A 622 25.14 43.50 6.33
C ALA A 622 23.82 44.26 6.11
N THR A 623 22.71 43.70 6.56
CA THR A 623 21.38 44.32 6.43
C THR A 623 21.26 45.59 7.28
N TYR A 624 21.83 45.56 8.49
CA TYR A 624 21.89 46.72 9.38
C TYR A 624 22.69 47.87 8.75
N GLU A 625 23.85 47.61 8.16
CA GLU A 625 24.64 48.65 7.49
C GLU A 625 23.96 49.22 6.23
N ILE A 626 23.22 48.39 5.48
CA ILE A 626 22.41 48.86 4.34
C ILE A 626 21.28 49.79 4.83
N LEU A 627 20.53 49.38 5.84
CA LEU A 627 19.44 50.19 6.42
C LEU A 627 19.96 51.50 7.03
N LYS A 628 21.11 51.45 7.70
CA LYS A 628 21.80 52.61 8.26
C LYS A 628 22.15 53.65 7.19
N ARG A 629 22.64 53.20 6.02
CA ARG A 629 22.95 54.05 4.87
C ARG A 629 21.72 54.60 4.16
N CYS A 630 20.63 53.82 4.09
CA CYS A 630 19.39 54.25 3.46
C CYS A 630 18.58 55.24 4.30
N PHE A 631 18.63 55.17 5.64
CA PHE A 631 17.81 56.02 6.52
C PHE A 631 18.54 57.23 7.10
N MET A 632 19.88 57.28 7.12
CA MET A 632 20.65 58.44 7.60
C MET A 632 21.30 59.27 6.47
N GLY A 633 20.86 59.07 5.23
CA GLY A 633 21.33 59.80 4.05
C GLY A 633 20.37 60.87 3.54
N CYS A 634 19.60 61.53 4.40
CA CYS A 634 18.86 62.75 4.03
C CYS A 634 19.69 63.96 4.50
N PRO A 635 20.27 64.78 3.60
CA PRO A 635 20.92 66.01 3.99
C PRO A 635 19.84 67.02 4.42
N ASP A 636 20.01 67.61 5.61
CA ASP A 636 19.28 68.79 6.03
C ASP A 636 19.48 69.90 5.00
N SER A 637 18.39 70.32 4.35
CA SER A 637 18.34 71.54 3.58
C SER A 637 17.95 72.70 4.49
N GLU A 638 18.95 73.44 4.99
CA GLU A 638 18.82 74.85 5.35
C GLU A 638 19.69 75.69 4.39
N GLU A 639 19.13 76.85 4.01
CA GLU A 639 19.50 77.86 3.00
C GLU A 639 19.15 77.58 1.53
#